data_AF-A0AAU1QM21-F1
#
_entry.id   AF-A0AAU1QM21-F1
#
_cell.length_a   1.000
_cell.length_b   1.000
_cell.length_c   1.000
_cell.angle_alpha   90.00
_cell.angle_beta   90.00
_cell.angle_gamma   90.00
#
_symmetry.space_group_name_H-M   'P 1'
#
loop_
_entity.id
_entity.type
_entity.pdbx_description
1 polymer ?
#
loop_
_entity_poly.entity_id
_entity_poly.type
_entity_poly.pdbx_seq_one_letter_code
_entity_poly.pdbx_strand_id
1 'polypeptide(L)'
;MTDSSSLSRRRLLQAGGALGLAATAGSLFATQAHAADSAEPTTVVTDLGPGLVQFSLMSGLLVGDTVYIGSRNLNSPSVIGFHLPSRKVVSRTTFDAGPEPSIQALAADPTGRYLYIGFLVKSDQGKPNLFRWDLTTPDKPAVAIGRTEDRDVRDLAVAPDGKVYAVGGVPGKAPALWEYDPGTGAIINRGVPDPNATLARAVAATDSTVFFGAGSVLAGGGGASKASLFAFDRETHAFTSVVPKEMEKDPSLRELSVMDGHLVVGTSGGVDPAKLAVMDLADLSSYTVVPTTGKVVKSFAADKDRIYFASETGVSAYAKADKTISPVEFDGPDLGEIWGVDHVDGMLAVVSAYGFVAEIDVSAKTSVVTDLHDAGAVAGPQAGMGVAAGGGYVYLGGNGAISRRNLKTGEVVNLQAPGEAKDAEVIEGGVLYTGQYNAQGIWRYDPAQGQQPRQAAHFPSEQNRPLDTSWDPDNELLLVGVQSDTEGGGALWTYSPKTGKSASYVNPIDDVQLVRAVVNREGVAYLGGDNASKAGPRATTVAVDPVTGKEKWRVDTQQSAGVAALAMQGQNLYGLTTAGKLFVIDVETRKVVHTADVSSVSKGFAAMVVNRGVVYGVSDTTLFRFHPKTFAVTTVVAGINGAWYSGPHVNVYGGRLYTLRDHNLVEVDDRPSL
;
A
#
# COMPACT_ATOMS: atom_id res chain seq x y z
N MET A 1 8.59 41.23 -36.92
CA MET A 1 8.00 41.03 -38.26
C MET A 1 7.56 39.58 -38.30
N THR A 2 6.32 39.33 -37.85
CA THR A 2 5.12 39.11 -38.69
C THR A 2 5.16 37.72 -39.33
N ASP A 3 4.18 36.84 -39.20
CA ASP A 3 2.92 36.86 -38.49
C ASP A 3 2.46 35.41 -38.35
N SER A 4 1.75 35.14 -37.26
CA SER A 4 0.84 34.02 -37.11
C SER A 4 -0.35 34.16 -38.06
N SER A 5 -0.90 33.06 -38.57
CA SER A 5 -2.32 33.07 -38.96
C SER A 5 -2.99 31.74 -38.67
N SER A 6 -3.88 31.81 -37.69
CA SER A 6 -4.90 30.85 -37.34
C SER A 6 -5.98 30.82 -38.42
N LEU A 7 -6.31 29.63 -38.92
CA LEU A 7 -7.52 29.43 -39.72
C LEU A 7 -8.69 29.13 -38.78
N SER A 8 -9.64 30.06 -38.75
CA SER A 8 -10.82 30.05 -37.87
C SER A 8 -11.97 29.23 -38.47
N ARG A 9 -12.75 28.62 -37.56
CA ARG A 9 -13.92 27.72 -37.74
C ARG A 9 -15.11 28.27 -38.56
N ARG A 10 -14.97 29.34 -39.34
CA ARG A 10 -16.09 30.06 -39.96
C ARG A 10 -16.20 29.95 -41.49
N ARG A 11 -15.45 29.04 -42.14
CA ARG A 11 -15.48 28.85 -43.61
C ARG A 11 -15.94 27.48 -44.10
N LEU A 12 -16.43 26.60 -43.22
CA LEU A 12 -16.83 25.22 -43.61
C LEU A 12 -18.34 24.99 -43.69
N LEU A 13 -19.17 26.03 -43.63
CA LEU A 13 -20.65 25.91 -43.56
C LEU A 13 -21.43 26.64 -44.64
N GLN A 14 -20.81 27.12 -45.72
CA GLN A 14 -21.55 27.78 -46.81
C GLN A 14 -20.93 27.49 -48.18
N ALA A 15 -21.38 26.41 -48.84
CA ALA A 15 -21.57 26.32 -50.30
C ALA A 15 -21.84 24.85 -50.69
N GLY A 16 -23.07 24.57 -51.13
CA GLY A 16 -23.43 23.26 -51.65
C GLY A 16 -24.92 23.15 -51.97
N GLY A 17 -25.45 24.13 -52.71
CA GLY A 17 -26.84 24.16 -53.16
C GLY A 17 -27.09 23.22 -54.35
N ALA A 18 -28.17 22.45 -54.22
CA ALA A 18 -29.17 22.03 -55.20
C ALA A 18 -28.86 22.07 -56.71
N LEU A 19 -29.19 20.96 -57.41
CA LEU A 19 -30.14 20.91 -58.54
C LEU A 19 -30.34 19.45 -59.01
N GLY A 20 -31.60 19.02 -59.18
CA GLY A 20 -31.94 17.74 -59.83
C GLY A 20 -33.29 17.14 -59.45
N LEU A 21 -34.38 17.76 -59.91
CA LEU A 21 -35.76 17.25 -59.83
C LEU A 21 -35.98 16.10 -60.84
N ALA A 22 -36.51 14.97 -60.38
CA ALA A 22 -37.36 14.09 -61.19
C ALA A 22 -38.39 13.42 -60.27
N ALA A 23 -39.66 13.68 -60.56
CA ALA A 23 -40.81 13.21 -59.80
C ALA A 23 -41.21 11.78 -60.21
N THR A 24 -41.42 10.91 -59.22
CA THR A 24 -42.34 9.77 -59.35
C THR A 24 -43.19 9.67 -58.09
N ALA A 25 -44.50 9.77 -58.30
CA ALA A 25 -45.52 9.59 -57.29
C ALA A 25 -45.57 8.12 -56.86
N GLY A 26 -45.48 7.88 -55.55
CA GLY A 26 -45.63 6.56 -54.94
C GLY A 26 -46.09 6.72 -53.50
N SER A 27 -47.40 6.68 -53.30
CA SER A 27 -48.04 6.66 -51.99
C SER A 27 -47.71 5.33 -51.29
N LEU A 28 -46.86 5.38 -50.26
CA LEU A 28 -46.71 4.29 -49.29
C LEU A 28 -46.58 4.89 -47.88
N PHE A 29 -47.38 4.34 -46.98
CA PHE A 29 -47.59 4.70 -45.59
C PHE A 29 -46.30 5.09 -44.85
N ALA A 30 -46.17 6.36 -44.49
CA ALA A 30 -45.23 6.78 -43.45
C ALA A 30 -45.78 6.28 -42.11
N THR A 31 -45.21 5.19 -41.59
CA THR A 31 -45.28 4.88 -40.17
C THR A 31 -44.75 6.10 -39.42
N GLN A 32 -45.54 6.63 -38.49
CA GLN A 32 -45.03 7.57 -37.50
C GLN A 32 -43.83 6.90 -36.83
N ALA A 33 -42.64 7.46 -37.05
CA ALA A 33 -41.49 7.17 -36.23
C ALA A 33 -41.85 7.68 -34.83
N HIS A 34 -42.32 6.78 -33.97
CA HIS A 34 -42.26 7.00 -32.53
C HIS A 34 -40.78 7.24 -32.23
N ALA A 35 -40.44 8.50 -31.91
CA ALA A 35 -39.26 8.78 -31.15
C ALA A 35 -39.34 7.87 -29.93
N ALA A 36 -38.48 6.86 -29.88
CA ALA A 36 -38.31 6.06 -28.68
C ALA A 36 -38.03 7.05 -27.56
N ASP A 37 -38.89 7.05 -26.54
CA ASP A 37 -38.64 7.77 -25.30
C ASP A 37 -37.19 7.49 -24.92
N SER A 38 -36.40 8.55 -24.82
CA SER A 38 -35.05 8.46 -24.28
C SER A 38 -35.21 7.95 -22.87
N ALA A 39 -35.08 6.63 -22.69
CA ALA A 39 -35.11 5.98 -21.40
C ALA A 39 -34.15 6.77 -20.50
N GLU A 40 -34.65 7.22 -19.35
CA GLU A 40 -33.81 7.91 -18.37
C GLU A 40 -32.54 7.08 -18.11
N PRO A 41 -31.38 7.72 -17.86
CA PRO A 41 -30.15 7.00 -17.57
C PRO A 41 -30.41 5.95 -16.48
N THR A 42 -30.21 4.67 -16.81
CA THR A 42 -30.41 3.55 -15.86
C THR A 42 -29.42 3.57 -14.70
N THR A 43 -28.40 4.42 -14.81
CA THR A 43 -27.27 4.52 -13.90
C THR A 43 -27.00 6.00 -13.60
N VAL A 44 -27.00 6.37 -12.32
CA VAL A 44 -26.63 7.71 -11.83
C VAL A 44 -25.35 7.60 -11.01
N VAL A 45 -24.35 8.43 -11.30
CA VAL A 45 -23.10 8.53 -10.54
C VAL A 45 -23.05 9.87 -9.82
N THR A 46 -22.96 9.84 -8.50
CA THR A 46 -22.85 11.02 -7.65
C THR A 46 -21.44 11.10 -7.09
N ASP A 47 -20.74 12.19 -7.36
CA ASP A 47 -19.46 12.50 -6.73
C ASP A 47 -19.68 13.04 -5.30
N LEU A 48 -19.11 12.38 -4.31
CA LEU A 48 -19.20 12.77 -2.90
C LEU A 48 -18.00 13.62 -2.45
N GLY A 49 -17.03 13.88 -3.34
CA GLY A 49 -15.78 14.59 -3.08
C GLY A 49 -14.65 13.66 -2.64
N PRO A 50 -13.49 14.23 -2.21
CA PRO A 50 -12.33 13.45 -1.82
C PRO A 50 -12.66 12.36 -0.81
N GLY A 51 -12.11 11.18 -1.07
CA GLY A 51 -12.32 10.00 -0.25
C GLY A 51 -11.68 10.14 1.14
N LEU A 52 -10.39 10.43 1.18
CA LEU A 52 -9.59 10.64 2.40
C LEU A 52 -8.57 11.74 2.13
N VAL A 53 -8.45 12.72 3.04
CA VAL A 53 -7.53 13.85 2.91
C VAL A 53 -6.63 13.92 4.15
N GLN A 54 -5.32 13.77 3.96
CA GLN A 54 -4.31 13.83 5.02
C GLN A 54 -2.95 14.15 4.41
N PHE A 55 -2.01 14.69 5.21
CA PHE A 55 -0.59 14.58 4.86
C PHE A 55 -0.07 13.19 5.27
N SER A 56 -0.28 12.19 4.40
CA SER A 56 0.31 10.86 4.64
C SER A 56 1.79 10.87 4.30
N LEU A 57 2.61 10.14 5.07
CA LEU A 57 4.08 10.21 5.03
C LEU A 57 4.76 8.84 5.06
N MET A 58 6.02 8.79 4.61
CA MET A 58 6.82 7.56 4.54
C MET A 58 8.33 7.77 4.79
N SER A 59 8.75 8.92 5.29
CA SER A 59 10.15 9.19 5.67
C SER A 59 10.24 10.37 6.63
N GLY A 60 11.33 10.42 7.39
CA GLY A 60 11.72 11.54 8.25
C GLY A 60 13.23 11.55 8.43
N LEU A 61 13.86 12.71 8.29
CA LEU A 61 15.29 12.91 8.51
C LEU A 61 15.56 14.30 9.07
N LEU A 62 16.25 14.39 10.20
CA LEU A 62 16.73 15.65 10.76
C LEU A 62 17.96 16.16 10.02
N VAL A 63 17.94 17.43 9.61
CA VAL A 63 19.11 18.15 9.11
C VAL A 63 19.19 19.49 9.82
N GLY A 64 20.22 19.68 10.65
CA GLY A 64 20.29 20.82 11.55
C GLY A 64 19.17 20.76 12.59
N ASP A 65 18.28 21.76 12.59
CA ASP A 65 17.13 21.89 13.49
C ASP A 65 15.78 21.59 12.82
N THR A 66 15.81 21.08 11.58
CA THR A 66 14.63 20.89 10.74
C THR A 66 14.49 19.44 10.31
N VAL A 67 13.35 18.84 10.61
CA VAL A 67 12.98 17.48 10.18
C VAL A 67 12.35 17.56 8.79
N TYR A 68 12.98 16.92 7.81
CA TYR A 68 12.47 16.79 6.46
C TYR A 68 11.63 15.52 6.32
N ILE A 69 10.39 15.67 5.86
CA ILE A 69 9.38 14.62 5.86
C ILE A 69 8.83 14.42 4.45
N GLY A 70 8.99 13.21 3.91
CA GLY A 70 8.50 12.83 2.59
C GLY A 70 7.08 12.27 2.63
N SER A 71 6.25 12.71 1.69
CA SER A 71 4.86 12.27 1.56
C SER A 71 4.72 10.83 1.04
N ARG A 72 3.54 10.25 1.27
CA ARG A 72 3.15 8.91 0.84
C ARG A 72 1.82 8.93 0.09
N ASN A 73 1.77 8.35 -1.12
CA ASN A 73 0.54 8.11 -1.87
C ASN A 73 -0.33 9.36 -2.08
N LEU A 74 0.30 10.52 -2.26
CA LEU A 74 -0.39 11.79 -2.54
C LEU A 74 -0.23 12.17 -4.01
N ASN A 75 -1.26 12.76 -4.60
CA ASN A 75 -1.16 13.40 -5.91
C ASN A 75 -0.75 14.87 -5.77
N SER A 76 0.44 15.16 -6.30
CA SER A 76 1.42 16.19 -5.86
C SER A 76 2.22 15.73 -4.63
N PRO A 77 3.06 14.70 -4.78
CA PRO A 77 4.01 14.31 -3.73
C PRO A 77 4.90 15.50 -3.34
N SER A 78 5.30 15.53 -2.07
CA SER A 78 6.15 16.61 -1.55
C SER A 78 7.04 16.18 -0.41
N VAL A 79 8.12 16.92 -0.22
CA VAL A 79 8.89 16.95 1.03
C VAL A 79 8.58 18.29 1.71
N ILE A 80 8.34 18.24 3.02
CA ILE A 80 8.18 19.42 3.88
C ILE A 80 9.34 19.51 4.88
N GLY A 81 9.73 20.71 5.27
CA GLY A 81 10.65 20.93 6.39
C GLY A 81 9.88 21.40 7.63
N PHE A 82 9.86 20.58 8.68
CA PHE A 82 9.31 20.89 10.00
C PHE A 82 10.42 21.40 10.92
N HIS A 83 10.41 22.70 11.23
CA HIS A 83 11.42 23.33 12.07
C HIS A 83 11.09 23.10 13.55
N LEU A 84 11.94 22.35 14.26
CA LEU A 84 11.70 21.92 15.64
C LEU A 84 11.50 23.11 16.59
N PRO A 85 12.37 24.14 16.61
CA PRO A 85 12.23 25.24 17.57
C PRO A 85 10.91 26.02 17.44
N SER A 86 10.41 26.22 16.23
CA SER A 86 9.14 26.94 16.02
C SER A 86 7.91 26.04 15.94
N ARG A 87 8.10 24.73 15.80
CA ARG A 87 7.04 23.72 15.55
C ARG A 87 6.14 24.09 14.38
N LYS A 88 6.76 24.53 13.28
CA LYS A 88 6.07 24.95 12.05
C LYS A 88 6.72 24.34 10.83
N VAL A 89 5.90 24.10 9.82
CA VAL A 89 6.38 23.80 8.47
C VAL A 89 6.88 25.09 7.85
N VAL A 90 8.16 25.14 7.53
CA VAL A 90 8.85 26.35 7.05
C VAL A 90 9.28 26.26 5.58
N SER A 91 9.30 25.06 5.01
CA SER A 91 9.69 24.83 3.62
C SER A 91 8.92 23.68 3.00
N ARG A 92 8.80 23.69 1.67
CA ARG A 92 8.15 22.63 0.89
C ARG A 92 8.70 22.60 -0.54
N THR A 93 8.90 21.40 -1.05
CA THR A 93 9.08 21.15 -2.48
C THR A 93 8.09 20.09 -2.95
N THR A 94 7.51 20.27 -4.15
CA THR A 94 6.57 19.34 -4.79
C THR A 94 7.16 18.71 -6.03
N PHE A 95 6.71 17.52 -6.40
CA PHE A 95 7.27 16.76 -7.52
C PHE A 95 6.18 16.28 -8.48
N ASP A 96 6.59 16.06 -9.73
CA ASP A 96 5.82 15.30 -10.71
C ASP A 96 6.50 13.94 -10.94
N ALA A 97 6.24 12.99 -10.04
CA ALA A 97 6.80 11.62 -10.10
C ALA A 97 5.78 10.57 -10.58
N GLY A 98 4.68 11.00 -11.20
CA GLY A 98 3.59 10.11 -11.64
C GLY A 98 2.51 9.93 -10.56
N PRO A 99 1.58 8.96 -10.75
CA PRO A 99 0.43 8.79 -9.87
C PRO A 99 0.84 8.19 -8.51
N GLU A 100 0.42 8.87 -7.44
CA GLU A 100 0.48 8.40 -6.05
C GLU A 100 1.85 7.84 -5.61
N PRO A 101 2.97 8.53 -5.86
CA PRO A 101 4.27 8.01 -5.51
C PRO A 101 4.54 8.18 -4.01
N SER A 102 5.52 7.46 -3.50
CA SER A 102 5.94 7.55 -2.10
C SER A 102 7.41 7.92 -1.98
N ILE A 103 7.73 8.75 -1.01
CA ILE A 103 9.10 9.18 -0.71
C ILE A 103 9.54 8.45 0.55
N GLN A 104 10.20 7.31 0.36
CA GLN A 104 10.73 6.52 1.48
C GLN A 104 12.20 6.88 1.79
N ALA A 105 12.96 7.28 0.78
CA ALA A 105 14.39 7.47 0.90
C ALA A 105 14.74 8.96 0.97
N LEU A 106 15.37 9.37 2.05
CA LEU A 106 15.94 10.69 2.28
C LEU A 106 17.36 10.52 2.79
N ALA A 107 18.30 11.31 2.26
CA ALA A 107 19.66 11.37 2.81
C ALA A 107 20.23 12.76 2.65
N ALA A 108 20.89 13.28 3.68
CA ALA A 108 21.55 14.58 3.62
C ALA A 108 23.03 14.42 3.30
N ASP A 109 23.61 15.40 2.61
CA ASP A 109 25.06 15.47 2.48
C ASP A 109 25.72 15.82 3.82
N PRO A 110 27.02 15.52 4.00
CA PRO A 110 27.71 15.77 5.27
C PRO A 110 27.72 17.24 5.71
N THR A 111 27.50 18.18 4.78
CA THR A 111 27.44 19.61 5.08
C THR A 111 26.05 20.08 5.52
N GLY A 112 25.02 19.24 5.35
CA GLY A 112 23.62 19.59 5.58
C GLY A 112 23.04 20.57 4.56
N ARG A 113 23.77 20.84 3.46
CA ARG A 113 23.32 21.74 2.39
C ARG A 113 22.32 21.07 1.46
N TYR A 114 22.52 19.80 1.13
CA TYR A 114 21.72 19.10 0.14
C TYR A 114 20.95 17.95 0.77
N LEU A 115 19.66 17.88 0.45
CA LEU A 115 18.82 16.72 0.70
C LEU A 115 18.64 15.93 -0.59
N TYR A 116 19.01 14.66 -0.60
CA TYR A 116 18.74 13.71 -1.66
C TYR A 116 17.45 12.94 -1.37
N ILE A 117 16.68 12.70 -2.43
CA ILE A 117 15.29 12.23 -2.33
C ILE A 117 15.08 11.11 -3.35
N GLY A 118 14.62 9.95 -2.89
CA GLY A 118 14.31 8.77 -3.70
C GLY A 118 12.82 8.42 -3.70
N PHE A 119 12.33 7.97 -4.85
CA PHE A 119 10.91 7.69 -5.08
C PHE A 119 10.59 6.21 -5.27
N LEU A 120 9.42 5.81 -4.76
CA LEU A 120 8.71 4.58 -5.10
C LEU A 120 7.54 4.94 -6.01
N VAL A 121 7.40 4.24 -7.13
CA VAL A 121 6.37 4.55 -8.12
C VAL A 121 5.62 3.30 -8.57
N LYS A 122 4.33 3.42 -8.89
CA LYS A 122 3.50 2.28 -9.29
C LYS A 122 3.92 1.66 -10.63
N SER A 123 4.39 2.49 -11.55
CA SER A 123 4.82 2.08 -12.89
C SER A 123 6.00 2.93 -13.34
N ASP A 124 6.93 2.33 -14.09
CA ASP A 124 8.01 3.09 -14.70
C ASP A 124 7.47 3.89 -15.88
N GLN A 125 7.44 5.22 -15.72
CA GLN A 125 7.01 6.17 -16.75
C GLN A 125 8.20 6.89 -17.40
N GLY A 126 9.43 6.42 -17.16
CA GLY A 126 10.66 7.07 -17.62
C GLY A 126 10.98 8.38 -16.89
N LYS A 127 10.28 8.70 -15.81
CA LYS A 127 10.52 9.90 -15.00
C LYS A 127 11.73 9.71 -14.08
N PRO A 128 12.41 10.80 -13.66
CA PRO A 128 13.42 10.75 -12.61
C PRO A 128 12.85 10.14 -11.32
N ASN A 129 13.63 9.29 -10.66
CA ASN A 129 13.32 8.76 -9.33
C ASN A 129 14.35 9.18 -8.28
N LEU A 130 15.30 10.05 -8.66
CA LEU A 130 16.28 10.69 -7.78
C LEU A 130 16.26 12.21 -7.96
N PHE A 131 16.21 12.92 -6.84
CA PHE A 131 16.19 14.38 -6.77
C PHE A 131 17.17 14.91 -5.72
N ARG A 132 17.53 16.19 -5.84
CA ARG A 132 18.35 16.94 -4.88
C ARG A 132 17.68 18.28 -4.55
N TRP A 133 17.61 18.63 -3.28
CA TRP A 133 17.10 19.92 -2.80
C TRP A 133 18.22 20.70 -2.11
N ASP A 134 18.43 21.97 -2.47
CA ASP A 134 19.39 22.85 -1.80
C ASP A 134 18.70 23.54 -0.61
N LEU A 135 19.03 23.09 0.60
CA LEU A 135 18.45 23.54 1.86
C LEU A 135 18.91 24.95 2.26
N THR A 136 19.92 25.52 1.58
CA THR A 136 20.31 26.93 1.76
C THR A 136 19.40 27.90 0.98
N THR A 137 18.64 27.38 0.02
CA THR A 137 17.59 28.11 -0.72
C THR A 137 16.32 27.26 -0.77
N PRO A 138 15.67 27.00 0.37
CA PRO A 138 14.57 26.05 0.47
C PRO A 138 13.28 26.54 -0.23
N ASP A 139 13.25 27.81 -0.65
CA ASP A 139 12.21 28.38 -1.51
C ASP A 139 12.32 27.91 -2.97
N LYS A 140 13.49 27.44 -3.40
CA LYS A 140 13.69 26.86 -4.72
C LYS A 140 13.29 25.38 -4.73
N PRO A 141 12.64 24.91 -5.80
CA PRO A 141 12.24 23.52 -5.90
C PRO A 141 13.45 22.60 -5.97
N ALA A 142 13.28 21.38 -5.48
CA ALA A 142 14.24 20.31 -5.73
C ALA A 142 14.40 20.04 -7.22
N VAL A 143 15.61 19.66 -7.63
CA VAL A 143 15.95 19.38 -9.03
C VAL A 143 16.14 17.89 -9.25
N ALA A 144 15.69 17.39 -10.39
CA ALA A 144 15.96 16.01 -10.79
C ALA A 144 17.46 15.83 -11.05
N ILE A 145 18.03 14.75 -10.51
CA ILE A 145 19.44 14.38 -10.73
C ILE A 145 19.61 13.12 -11.57
N GLY A 146 18.52 12.36 -11.77
CA GLY A 146 18.43 11.32 -12.79
C GLY A 146 17.55 10.15 -12.37
N ARG A 147 17.83 8.97 -12.92
CA ARG A 147 17.08 7.74 -12.64
C ARG A 147 18.00 6.52 -12.51
N THR A 148 17.61 5.61 -11.64
CA THR A 148 18.10 4.22 -11.59
C THR A 148 17.25 3.34 -12.51
N GLU A 149 17.74 2.15 -12.88
CA GLU A 149 16.88 1.13 -13.52
C GLU A 149 16.01 0.39 -12.50
N ASP A 150 16.40 0.39 -11.23
CA ASP A 150 15.52 -0.03 -10.16
C ASP A 150 14.45 1.04 -10.00
N ARG A 151 13.21 0.67 -10.32
CA ARG A 151 12.06 1.59 -10.33
C ARG A 151 11.85 2.24 -8.96
N ASP A 152 11.89 1.42 -7.90
CA ASP A 152 11.56 1.83 -6.54
C ASP A 152 12.83 2.07 -5.73
N VAL A 153 13.18 3.33 -5.47
CA VAL A 153 14.31 3.70 -4.59
C VAL A 153 13.84 3.62 -3.14
N ARG A 154 14.35 2.63 -2.40
CA ARG A 154 13.91 2.31 -1.03
C ARG A 154 14.72 2.99 0.04
N ASP A 155 16.00 3.24 -0.23
CA ASP A 155 16.92 3.86 0.70
C ASP A 155 18.08 4.58 -0.01
N LEU A 156 18.66 5.56 0.68
CA LEU A 156 19.76 6.40 0.21
C LEU A 156 20.79 6.58 1.33
N ALA A 157 22.07 6.58 0.96
CA ALA A 157 23.17 6.97 1.85
C ALA A 157 24.11 7.94 1.14
N VAL A 158 24.64 8.92 1.87
CA VAL A 158 25.68 9.81 1.34
C VAL A 158 27.00 9.49 2.04
N ALA A 159 28.02 9.16 1.26
CA ALA A 159 29.37 8.96 1.78
C ALA A 159 30.01 10.31 2.17
N PRO A 160 31.06 10.34 3.00
CA PRO A 160 31.65 11.60 3.45
C PRO A 160 32.27 12.45 2.33
N ASP A 161 32.61 11.86 1.18
CA ASP A 161 33.04 12.57 -0.03
C ASP A 161 31.88 13.15 -0.87
N GLY A 162 30.63 12.97 -0.43
CA GLY A 162 29.43 13.49 -1.05
C GLY A 162 28.80 12.59 -2.12
N LYS A 163 29.41 11.44 -2.46
CA LYS A 163 28.79 10.46 -3.37
C LYS A 163 27.54 9.87 -2.72
N VAL A 164 26.50 9.68 -3.53
CA VAL A 164 25.21 9.16 -3.06
C VAL A 164 25.03 7.73 -3.54
N TYR A 165 24.65 6.85 -2.65
CA TYR A 165 24.35 5.46 -2.93
C TYR A 165 22.85 5.20 -2.78
N ALA A 166 22.27 4.48 -3.73
CA ALA A 166 20.86 4.16 -3.76
C ALA A 166 20.63 2.67 -3.93
N VAL A 167 19.63 2.16 -3.21
CA VAL A 167 19.17 0.78 -3.33
C VAL A 167 17.66 0.72 -3.44
N GLY A 168 17.15 -0.38 -3.97
CA GLY A 168 15.76 -0.47 -4.34
C GLY A 168 15.36 -1.81 -4.93
N GLY A 169 14.39 -1.77 -5.83
CA GLY A 169 14.08 -2.93 -6.67
C GLY A 169 12.97 -2.67 -7.66
N VAL A 170 12.70 -3.70 -8.47
CA VAL A 170 11.55 -3.77 -9.37
C VAL A 170 11.11 -5.24 -9.46
N PRO A 171 9.80 -5.54 -9.56
CA PRO A 171 9.34 -6.92 -9.62
C PRO A 171 10.07 -7.74 -10.70
N GLY A 172 10.63 -8.89 -10.30
CA GLY A 172 11.23 -9.86 -11.21
C GLY A 172 12.69 -9.62 -11.61
N LYS A 173 13.36 -8.59 -11.07
CA LYS A 173 14.79 -8.31 -11.27
C LYS A 173 15.50 -8.23 -9.93
N ALA A 174 16.70 -8.80 -9.84
CA ALA A 174 17.54 -8.68 -8.65
C ALA A 174 18.02 -7.22 -8.49
N PRO A 175 18.00 -6.67 -7.27
CA PRO A 175 18.33 -5.27 -7.01
C PRO A 175 19.81 -4.98 -7.14
N ALA A 176 20.16 -3.79 -7.65
CA ALA A 176 21.54 -3.36 -7.79
C ALA A 176 21.91 -2.25 -6.79
N LEU A 177 23.21 -2.10 -6.53
CA LEU A 177 23.75 -0.90 -5.89
C LEU A 177 23.95 0.18 -6.96
N TRP A 178 23.40 1.37 -6.74
CA TRP A 178 23.57 2.53 -7.62
C TRP A 178 24.41 3.60 -6.93
N GLU A 179 25.25 4.28 -7.70
CA GLU A 179 26.03 5.44 -7.26
C GLU A 179 25.66 6.65 -8.09
N TYR A 180 25.44 7.79 -7.44
CA TYR A 180 25.40 9.12 -8.05
C TYR A 180 26.61 9.94 -7.59
N ASP A 181 27.32 10.52 -8.55
CA ASP A 181 28.45 11.40 -8.32
C ASP A 181 28.02 12.87 -8.57
N PRO A 182 27.93 13.72 -7.53
CA PRO A 182 27.50 15.11 -7.70
C PRO A 182 28.47 15.98 -8.50
N GLY A 183 29.75 15.61 -8.57
CA GLY A 183 30.78 16.35 -9.30
C GLY A 183 30.69 16.15 -10.81
N THR A 184 30.28 14.96 -11.25
CA THR A 184 30.12 14.63 -12.68
C THR A 184 28.66 14.56 -13.15
N GLY A 185 27.72 14.40 -12.22
CA GLY A 185 26.31 14.12 -12.51
C GLY A 185 26.05 12.69 -12.99
N ALA A 186 27.02 11.78 -12.91
CA ALA A 186 26.88 10.42 -13.40
C ALA A 186 26.07 9.55 -12.43
N ILE A 187 25.21 8.68 -12.98
CA ILE A 187 24.55 7.59 -12.27
C ILE A 187 25.10 6.27 -12.79
N ILE A 188 25.68 5.46 -11.89
CA ILE A 188 26.44 4.26 -12.23
C ILE A 188 25.85 3.05 -11.49
N ASN A 189 25.57 1.98 -12.22
CA ASN A 189 25.26 0.68 -11.63
C ASN A 189 26.57 0.02 -11.16
N ARG A 190 26.69 -0.24 -9.85
CA ARG A 190 27.87 -0.86 -9.22
C ARG A 190 27.80 -2.38 -9.16
N GLY A 191 26.66 -2.97 -9.50
CA GLY A 191 26.47 -4.42 -9.61
C GLY A 191 25.35 -4.96 -8.72
N VAL A 192 25.09 -6.27 -8.89
CA VAL A 192 24.08 -7.04 -8.15
C VAL A 192 24.82 -8.07 -7.30
N PRO A 193 25.00 -7.85 -5.98
CA PRO A 193 25.74 -8.78 -5.13
C PRO A 193 24.97 -10.07 -4.83
N ASP A 194 23.64 -10.02 -4.83
CA ASP A 194 22.76 -11.16 -4.56
C ASP A 194 21.76 -11.37 -5.71
N PRO A 195 22.01 -12.34 -6.62
CA PRO A 195 21.14 -12.57 -7.76
C PRO A 195 19.77 -13.17 -7.40
N ASN A 196 19.59 -13.64 -6.16
CA ASN A 196 18.35 -14.25 -5.68
C ASN A 196 17.56 -13.32 -4.76
N ALA A 197 18.11 -12.17 -4.37
CA ALA A 197 17.36 -11.15 -3.67
C ALA A 197 16.29 -10.55 -4.58
N THR A 198 15.10 -10.33 -4.03
CA THR A 198 13.96 -9.72 -4.76
C THR A 198 13.81 -8.23 -4.47
N LEU A 199 14.47 -7.74 -3.41
CA LEU A 199 14.41 -6.35 -2.97
C LEU A 199 15.64 -6.01 -2.12
N ALA A 200 16.18 -4.80 -2.30
CA ALA A 200 17.11 -4.16 -1.39
C ALA A 200 16.40 -3.00 -0.68
N ARG A 201 16.61 -2.88 0.63
CA ARG A 201 15.85 -1.94 1.48
C ARG A 201 16.73 -1.04 2.34
N ALA A 202 18.03 -1.28 2.37
CA ALA A 202 18.93 -0.57 3.24
C ALA A 202 20.30 -0.35 2.60
N VAL A 203 20.86 0.84 2.76
CA VAL A 203 22.22 1.18 2.32
C VAL A 203 22.88 2.09 3.35
N ALA A 204 24.15 1.87 3.62
CA ALA A 204 24.97 2.79 4.43
C ALA A 204 26.35 2.94 3.79
N ALA A 205 27.03 4.06 4.00
CA ALA A 205 28.30 4.32 3.33
C ALA A 205 29.34 4.94 4.27
N THR A 206 30.59 4.54 4.08
CA THR A 206 31.80 5.14 4.66
C THR A 206 32.68 5.68 3.54
N ASP A 207 33.87 6.19 3.88
CA ASP A 207 34.88 6.61 2.90
C ASP A 207 35.39 5.48 2.02
N SER A 208 35.43 4.24 2.51
CA SER A 208 36.01 3.09 1.82
C SER A 208 34.99 2.04 1.41
N THR A 209 33.84 1.99 2.07
CA THR A 209 32.92 0.84 1.99
C THR A 209 31.48 1.30 1.88
N VAL A 210 30.69 0.62 1.04
CA VAL A 210 29.23 0.77 1.00
C VAL A 210 28.59 -0.53 1.43
N PHE A 211 27.70 -0.47 2.40
CA PHE A 211 26.96 -1.63 2.88
C PHE A 211 25.62 -1.71 2.17
N PHE A 212 25.33 -2.88 1.62
CA PHE A 212 24.13 -3.19 0.84
C PHE A 212 23.29 -4.22 1.60
N GLY A 213 22.09 -3.82 2.01
CA GLY A 213 21.14 -4.64 2.74
C GLY A 213 19.93 -5.06 1.91
N ALA A 214 19.77 -6.36 1.73
CA ALA A 214 18.72 -6.95 0.90
C ALA A 214 18.04 -8.16 1.55
N GLY A 215 17.11 -8.74 0.81
CA GLY A 215 16.34 -9.91 1.19
C GLY A 215 14.85 -9.65 1.11
N SER A 216 14.10 -10.63 0.61
CA SER A 216 12.66 -10.75 0.78
C SER A 216 12.17 -12.03 0.11
N VAL A 217 11.30 -12.78 0.78
CA VAL A 217 10.63 -13.95 0.17
C VAL A 217 9.42 -13.57 -0.68
N LEU A 218 8.96 -12.30 -0.61
CA LEU A 218 7.86 -11.79 -1.42
C LEU A 218 8.16 -11.96 -2.91
N ALA A 219 7.24 -12.58 -3.64
CA ALA A 219 7.30 -12.80 -5.09
C ALA A 219 8.50 -13.63 -5.62
N GLY A 220 9.42 -14.07 -4.75
CA GLY A 220 10.57 -14.91 -5.13
C GLY A 220 10.40 -16.40 -4.83
N GLY A 221 9.41 -16.75 -4.00
CA GLY A 221 9.17 -18.15 -3.59
C GLY A 221 10.31 -18.70 -2.72
N GLY A 222 10.38 -20.04 -2.59
CA GLY A 222 11.35 -20.71 -1.70
C GLY A 222 12.83 -20.59 -2.11
N GLY A 223 13.13 -20.05 -3.29
CA GLY A 223 14.50 -19.82 -3.77
C GLY A 223 15.01 -18.39 -3.56
N ALA A 224 14.17 -17.50 -3.02
CA ALA A 224 14.56 -16.11 -2.76
C ALA A 224 15.56 -16.02 -1.60
N SER A 225 16.54 -15.11 -1.71
CA SER A 225 17.40 -14.81 -0.59
C SER A 225 16.61 -14.13 0.53
N LYS A 226 16.85 -14.61 1.75
CA LYS A 226 16.45 -13.98 3.01
C LYS A 226 17.39 -12.79 3.30
N ALA A 227 17.58 -12.40 4.56
CA ALA A 227 18.47 -11.31 4.92
C ALA A 227 19.89 -11.51 4.36
N SER A 228 20.32 -10.56 3.54
CA SER A 228 21.60 -10.55 2.84
C SER A 228 22.32 -9.22 3.07
N LEU A 229 23.52 -9.24 3.65
CA LEU A 229 24.37 -8.07 3.89
C LEU A 229 25.68 -8.20 3.10
N PHE A 230 25.99 -7.20 2.27
CA PHE A 230 27.24 -7.15 1.53
C PHE A 230 28.00 -5.85 1.81
N ALA A 231 29.31 -5.94 1.96
CA ALA A 231 30.24 -4.81 1.91
C ALA A 231 30.79 -4.68 0.48
N PHE A 232 30.55 -3.52 -0.13
CA PHE A 232 31.12 -3.09 -1.41
C PHE A 232 32.36 -2.23 -1.14
N ASP A 233 33.52 -2.72 -1.54
CA ASP A 233 34.77 -1.98 -1.47
C ASP A 233 34.81 -0.93 -2.59
N ARG A 234 34.95 0.35 -2.23
CA ARG A 234 34.83 1.47 -3.16
C ARG A 234 36.04 1.63 -4.08
N GLU A 235 37.18 1.03 -3.76
CA GLU A 235 38.41 1.10 -4.56
C GLU A 235 38.47 -0.05 -5.58
N THR A 236 38.25 -1.27 -5.10
CA THR A 236 38.33 -2.51 -5.89
C THR A 236 37.02 -2.85 -6.61
N HIS A 237 35.92 -2.23 -6.19
CA HIS A 237 34.55 -2.52 -6.64
C HIS A 237 34.12 -3.99 -6.40
N ALA A 238 34.65 -4.62 -5.34
CA ALA A 238 34.31 -5.99 -4.97
C ALA A 238 33.21 -6.04 -3.90
N PHE A 239 32.30 -7.01 -4.00
CA PHE A 239 31.31 -7.30 -2.96
C PHE A 239 31.75 -8.49 -2.11
N THR A 240 31.64 -8.35 -0.79
CA THR A 240 31.89 -9.42 0.19
C THR A 240 30.69 -9.58 1.11
N SER A 241 30.18 -10.82 1.27
CA SER A 241 29.11 -11.08 2.24
C SER A 241 29.64 -10.93 3.67
N VAL A 242 28.92 -10.16 4.49
CA VAL A 242 29.28 -9.87 5.88
C VAL A 242 28.07 -10.01 6.82
N VAL A 243 27.05 -10.76 6.41
CA VAL A 243 25.85 -10.96 7.22
C VAL A 243 26.20 -11.73 8.51
N PRO A 244 25.78 -11.24 9.70
CA PRO A 244 25.86 -12.03 10.92
C PRO A 244 25.09 -13.35 10.77
N LYS A 245 25.70 -14.46 11.19
CA LYS A 245 25.14 -15.80 11.03
C LYS A 245 23.74 -15.93 11.66
N GLU A 246 23.52 -15.23 12.76
CA GLU A 246 22.26 -15.19 13.51
C GLU A 246 21.11 -14.54 12.72
N MET A 247 21.42 -13.75 11.71
CA MET A 247 20.46 -13.00 10.90
C MET A 247 20.15 -13.66 9.55
N GLU A 248 20.93 -14.65 9.08
CA GLU A 248 20.74 -15.29 7.76
C GLU A 248 19.32 -15.85 7.53
N LYS A 249 18.60 -16.17 8.61
CA LYS A 249 17.23 -16.72 8.57
C LYS A 249 16.15 -15.65 8.63
N ASP A 250 16.50 -14.41 8.94
CA ASP A 250 15.55 -13.31 9.02
C ASP A 250 15.02 -12.99 7.62
N PRO A 251 13.71 -12.73 7.45
CA PRO A 251 13.11 -12.47 6.14
C PRO A 251 13.82 -11.42 5.27
N SER A 252 14.37 -10.37 5.88
CA SER A 252 15.07 -9.30 5.15
C SER A 252 15.90 -8.41 6.08
N LEU A 253 16.94 -7.78 5.55
CA LEU A 253 17.52 -6.59 6.16
C LEU A 253 16.63 -5.38 5.92
N ARG A 254 16.40 -4.60 6.97
CA ARG A 254 15.42 -3.52 6.96
C ARG A 254 16.05 -2.14 6.97
N GLU A 255 17.17 -1.97 7.66
CA GLU A 255 17.83 -0.69 7.90
C GLU A 255 19.32 -0.90 8.14
N LEU A 256 20.14 0.04 7.67
CA LEU A 256 21.57 0.11 7.91
C LEU A 256 21.93 1.55 8.29
N SER A 257 22.82 1.73 9.26
CA SER A 257 23.37 3.06 9.56
C SER A 257 24.81 2.94 10.05
N VAL A 258 25.65 3.89 9.64
CA VAL A 258 27.01 4.04 10.18
C VAL A 258 26.96 5.07 11.31
N MET A 259 27.41 4.69 12.49
CA MET A 259 27.51 5.60 13.65
C MET A 259 28.62 5.17 14.59
N ASP A 260 29.39 6.12 15.11
CA ASP A 260 30.43 5.90 16.14
C ASP A 260 31.41 4.74 15.83
N GLY A 261 31.87 4.62 14.57
CA GLY A 261 32.78 3.54 14.16
C GLY A 261 32.13 2.17 14.00
N HIS A 262 30.80 2.09 14.05
CA HIS A 262 30.05 0.84 13.91
C HIS A 262 29.09 0.90 12.73
N LEU A 263 28.83 -0.26 12.13
CA LEU A 263 27.66 -0.51 11.32
C LEU A 263 26.54 -1.06 12.21
N VAL A 264 25.41 -0.38 12.23
CA VAL A 264 24.20 -0.82 12.92
C VAL A 264 23.24 -1.40 11.89
N VAL A 265 22.74 -2.61 12.17
CA VAL A 265 21.93 -3.40 11.25
C VAL A 265 20.61 -3.77 11.91
N GLY A 266 19.50 -3.49 11.24
CA GLY A 266 18.16 -3.89 11.65
C GLY A 266 17.54 -4.88 10.67
N THR A 267 16.80 -5.87 11.18
CA THR A 267 16.10 -6.86 10.35
C THR A 267 14.58 -6.73 10.44
N SER A 268 13.89 -7.42 9.54
CA SER A 268 12.48 -7.82 9.74
C SER A 268 12.47 -9.24 10.27
N GLY A 269 11.69 -9.50 11.32
CA GLY A 269 11.47 -10.82 11.90
C GLY A 269 10.38 -11.59 11.15
N GLY A 270 10.52 -12.91 11.08
CA GLY A 270 9.50 -13.85 10.60
C GLY A 270 8.86 -14.52 11.81
N VAL A 271 9.05 -15.84 11.94
CA VAL A 271 8.65 -16.60 13.14
C VAL A 271 9.33 -16.04 14.39
N ASP A 272 10.63 -15.83 14.30
CA ASP A 272 11.42 -15.19 15.36
C ASP A 272 11.26 -13.67 15.37
N PRO A 273 11.50 -12.99 16.49
CA PRO A 273 11.59 -11.53 16.52
C PRO A 273 12.70 -11.00 15.59
N ALA A 274 12.55 -9.73 15.19
CA ALA A 274 13.60 -9.00 14.50
C ALA A 274 14.83 -8.83 15.40
N LYS A 275 15.98 -8.61 14.77
CA LYS A 275 17.28 -8.52 15.43
C LYS A 275 17.93 -7.16 15.15
N LEU A 276 18.69 -6.70 16.14
CA LEU A 276 19.62 -5.59 16.02
C LEU A 276 21.05 -6.15 16.05
N ALA A 277 21.91 -5.75 15.12
CA ALA A 277 23.35 -5.98 15.21
C ALA A 277 24.11 -4.67 15.28
N VAL A 278 25.20 -4.68 16.03
CA VAL A 278 26.19 -3.61 16.09
C VAL A 278 27.54 -4.25 15.76
N MET A 279 28.08 -3.89 14.59
CA MET A 279 29.29 -4.47 14.01
C MET A 279 30.41 -3.43 13.98
N ASP A 280 31.63 -3.81 14.35
CA ASP A 280 32.80 -2.92 14.28
C ASP A 280 33.21 -2.69 12.82
N LEU A 281 33.37 -1.43 12.38
CA LEU A 281 33.80 -1.14 11.01
C LEU A 281 35.27 -1.51 10.76
N ALA A 282 36.10 -1.59 11.80
CA ALA A 282 37.48 -2.03 11.67
C ALA A 282 37.61 -3.56 11.55
N ASP A 283 36.61 -4.30 12.05
CA ASP A 283 36.52 -5.76 11.95
C ASP A 283 35.06 -6.19 11.93
N LEU A 284 34.51 -6.38 10.72
CA LEU A 284 33.10 -6.75 10.52
C LEU A 284 32.75 -8.14 11.08
N SER A 285 33.73 -8.95 11.49
CA SER A 285 33.50 -10.21 12.20
C SER A 285 33.31 -10.02 13.72
N SER A 286 33.68 -8.85 14.24
CA SER A 286 33.46 -8.43 15.62
C SER A 286 32.11 -7.71 15.73
N TYR A 287 31.11 -8.40 16.28
CA TYR A 287 29.76 -7.85 16.40
C TYR A 287 29.01 -8.35 17.64
N THR A 288 27.93 -7.65 17.98
CA THR A 288 26.90 -8.13 18.91
C THR A 288 25.57 -8.20 18.18
N VAL A 289 24.82 -9.29 18.36
CA VAL A 289 23.44 -9.44 17.87
C VAL A 289 22.50 -9.60 19.07
N VAL A 290 21.41 -8.84 19.10
CA VAL A 290 20.38 -8.92 20.16
C VAL A 290 19.01 -9.07 19.51
N PRO A 291 18.20 -10.09 19.90
CA PRO A 291 16.81 -10.18 19.48
C PRO A 291 15.98 -9.08 20.15
N THR A 292 15.04 -8.52 19.41
CA THR A 292 14.08 -7.54 19.93
C THR A 292 12.79 -8.23 20.40
N THR A 293 11.84 -7.46 20.91
CA THR A 293 10.47 -7.94 21.18
C THR A 293 9.55 -7.78 19.97
N GLY A 294 9.98 -7.03 18.95
CA GLY A 294 9.18 -6.72 17.76
C GLY A 294 9.58 -7.52 16.52
N LYS A 295 8.94 -7.20 15.41
CA LYS A 295 9.10 -7.80 14.08
C LYS A 295 9.81 -6.86 13.11
N VAL A 296 10.08 -5.62 13.50
CA VAL A 296 10.86 -4.68 12.68
C VAL A 296 11.84 -3.89 13.55
N VAL A 297 13.07 -3.74 13.07
CA VAL A 297 14.05 -2.76 13.57
C VAL A 297 14.40 -1.82 12.43
N LYS A 298 14.08 -0.53 12.56
CA LYS A 298 14.34 0.51 11.55
C LYS A 298 14.55 1.88 12.17
N SER A 299 14.96 2.86 11.35
CA SER A 299 15.15 4.27 11.73
C SER A 299 16.03 4.44 12.96
N PHE A 300 17.34 4.55 12.74
CA PHE A 300 18.31 4.63 13.82
C PHE A 300 18.67 6.07 14.19
N ALA A 301 18.77 6.33 15.48
CA ALA A 301 19.46 7.49 16.04
C ALA A 301 20.42 7.02 17.14
N ALA A 302 21.36 7.86 17.55
CA ALA A 302 22.23 7.54 18.67
C ALA A 302 22.61 8.77 19.49
N ASP A 303 22.88 8.53 20.76
CA ASP A 303 23.66 9.41 21.62
C ASP A 303 24.94 8.68 22.06
N LYS A 304 25.69 9.25 23.00
CA LYS A 304 26.94 8.66 23.49
C LYS A 304 26.76 7.26 24.13
N ASP A 305 25.63 7.01 24.78
CA ASP A 305 25.38 5.83 25.61
C ASP A 305 24.44 4.81 24.93
N ARG A 306 23.63 5.25 23.95
CA ARG A 306 22.51 4.48 23.41
C ARG A 306 22.36 4.59 21.90
N ILE A 307 21.79 3.53 21.32
CA ILE A 307 21.24 3.53 19.95
C ILE A 307 19.73 3.42 20.08
N TYR A 308 19.00 4.36 19.50
CA TYR A 308 17.55 4.36 19.43
C TYR A 308 17.09 3.79 18.10
N PHE A 309 15.97 3.07 18.12
CA PHE A 309 15.37 2.52 16.91
C PHE A 309 13.86 2.41 17.04
N ALA A 310 13.17 2.48 15.91
CA ALA A 310 11.74 2.22 15.81
C ALA A 310 11.44 0.74 15.60
N SER A 311 10.35 0.29 16.23
CA SER A 311 9.66 -0.98 15.97
C SER A 311 8.16 -0.73 15.84
N GLU A 312 7.37 -1.77 15.59
CA GLU A 312 5.90 -1.67 15.60
C GLU A 312 5.29 -1.41 16.99
N THR A 313 6.11 -1.46 18.04
CA THR A 313 5.70 -1.20 19.43
C THR A 313 6.13 0.18 19.93
N GLY A 314 6.68 1.04 19.07
CA GLY A 314 7.18 2.37 19.41
C GLY A 314 8.70 2.49 19.26
N VAL A 315 9.33 3.29 20.12
CA VAL A 315 10.78 3.50 20.12
C VAL A 315 11.43 2.65 21.22
N SER A 316 12.54 2.00 20.87
CA SER A 316 13.39 1.26 21.80
C SER A 316 14.80 1.85 21.84
N ALA A 317 15.50 1.63 22.94
CA ALA A 317 16.89 2.02 23.14
C ALA A 317 17.75 0.78 23.43
N TYR A 318 18.83 0.62 22.68
CA TYR A 318 19.92 -0.30 22.94
C TYR A 318 21.01 0.41 23.75
N ALA A 319 21.29 -0.05 24.97
CA ALA A 319 22.37 0.45 25.79
C ALA A 319 23.72 -0.12 25.31
N LYS A 320 24.65 0.75 24.91
CA LYS A 320 25.95 0.33 24.34
C LYS A 320 26.82 -0.42 25.35
N ALA A 321 26.78 -0.03 26.63
CA ALA A 321 27.59 -0.64 27.69
C ALA A 321 27.09 -2.04 28.07
N ASP A 322 25.79 -2.17 28.34
CA ASP A 322 25.20 -3.40 28.87
C ASP A 322 24.70 -4.34 27.76
N LYS A 323 24.64 -3.84 26.53
CA LYS A 323 24.17 -4.56 25.34
C LYS A 323 22.72 -5.06 25.48
N THR A 324 21.87 -4.28 26.15
CA THR A 324 20.47 -4.60 26.42
C THR A 324 19.53 -3.64 25.69
N ILE A 325 18.30 -4.11 25.43
CA ILE A 325 17.24 -3.31 24.79
C ILE A 325 16.16 -3.02 25.83
N SER A 326 15.72 -1.76 25.87
CA SER A 326 14.60 -1.31 26.70
C SER A 326 13.68 -0.37 25.90
N PRO A 327 12.35 -0.37 26.14
CA PRO A 327 11.47 0.62 25.53
C PRO A 327 11.83 2.04 25.99
N VAL A 328 11.64 3.02 25.10
CA VAL A 328 11.67 4.44 25.47
C VAL A 328 10.26 4.83 25.94
N GLU A 329 10.18 5.44 27.12
CA GLU A 329 8.90 5.94 27.63
C GLU A 329 8.42 7.13 26.81
N PHE A 330 7.13 7.12 26.50
CA PHE A 330 6.47 8.17 25.74
C PHE A 330 5.15 8.55 26.42
N ASP A 331 5.07 9.79 26.88
CA ASP A 331 3.85 10.39 27.43
C ASP A 331 3.09 11.12 26.32
N GLY A 332 2.37 10.35 25.49
CA GLY A 332 1.68 10.86 24.31
C GLY A 332 0.66 9.87 23.73
N PRO A 333 0.05 10.19 22.58
CA PRO A 333 -0.83 9.27 21.85
C PRO A 333 -0.06 8.03 21.38
N ASP A 334 -0.72 7.07 20.74
CA ASP A 334 0.00 6.01 20.03
C ASP A 334 0.92 6.61 18.94
N LEU A 335 2.15 6.12 18.82
CA LEU A 335 3.10 6.57 17.79
C LEU A 335 2.79 5.97 16.42
N GLY A 336 2.02 4.88 16.36
CA GLY A 336 1.73 4.15 15.12
C GLY A 336 3.01 3.68 14.43
N GLU A 337 2.98 3.59 13.10
CA GLU A 337 4.21 3.32 12.35
C GLU A 337 5.12 4.56 12.36
N ILE A 338 6.39 4.37 12.74
CA ILE A 338 7.39 5.42 12.79
C ILE A 338 8.22 5.42 11.49
N TRP A 339 8.45 6.60 10.91
CA TRP A 339 9.18 6.78 9.65
C TRP A 339 10.45 7.62 9.76
N GLY A 340 10.74 8.15 10.95
CA GLY A 340 11.98 8.85 11.27
C GLY A 340 12.17 8.87 12.78
N VAL A 341 13.41 8.66 13.21
CA VAL A 341 13.87 8.80 14.59
C VAL A 341 15.21 9.49 14.51
N ASP A 342 15.31 10.67 15.08
CA ASP A 342 16.54 11.46 15.14
C ASP A 342 16.78 11.93 16.57
N HIS A 343 18.03 12.10 16.97
CA HIS A 343 18.40 12.58 18.30
C HIS A 343 19.01 13.99 18.21
N VAL A 344 18.50 14.91 19.01
CA VAL A 344 18.98 16.30 19.10
C VAL A 344 18.84 16.82 20.52
N ASP A 345 19.93 17.34 21.09
CA ASP A 345 19.96 17.99 22.41
C ASP A 345 19.28 17.20 23.55
N GLY A 346 19.44 15.87 23.57
CA GLY A 346 18.86 14.99 24.59
C GLY A 346 17.40 14.59 24.34
N MET A 347 16.83 15.04 23.22
CA MET A 347 15.48 14.70 22.78
C MET A 347 15.51 13.80 21.55
N LEU A 348 14.46 12.99 21.39
CA LEU A 348 14.18 12.30 20.14
C LEU A 348 13.12 13.05 19.35
N ALA A 349 13.38 13.35 18.09
CA ALA A 349 12.37 13.74 17.12
C ALA A 349 11.85 12.48 16.40
N VAL A 350 10.58 12.17 16.59
CA VAL A 350 9.93 10.96 16.07
C VAL A 350 8.83 11.34 15.09
N VAL A 351 8.94 10.86 13.85
CA VAL A 351 7.95 11.13 12.79
C VAL A 351 6.94 9.99 12.71
N SER A 352 5.70 10.26 13.08
CA SER A 352 4.61 9.28 13.11
C SER A 352 3.81 9.25 11.82
N ALA A 353 3.45 8.05 11.34
CA ALA A 353 2.54 7.84 10.21
C ALA A 353 1.14 8.44 10.41
N TYR A 354 0.77 8.81 11.64
CA TYR A 354 -0.45 9.56 11.92
C TYR A 354 -0.39 11.04 11.51
N GLY A 355 0.76 11.53 11.05
CA GLY A 355 0.91 12.90 10.56
C GLY A 355 1.27 13.89 11.66
N PHE A 356 2.08 13.47 12.64
CA PHE A 356 2.62 14.35 13.67
C PHE A 356 4.12 14.09 13.89
N VAL A 357 4.79 15.07 14.52
CA VAL A 357 6.15 14.92 15.07
C VAL A 357 6.05 14.93 16.59
N ALA A 358 6.67 13.94 17.24
CA ALA A 358 6.83 13.89 18.69
C ALA A 358 8.29 14.24 19.06
N GLU A 359 8.44 15.20 19.97
CA GLU A 359 9.70 15.54 20.62
C GLU A 359 9.70 14.87 22.00
N ILE A 360 10.54 13.86 22.22
CA ILE A 360 10.57 13.04 23.44
C ILE A 360 11.84 13.36 24.23
N ASP A 361 11.72 13.93 25.43
CA ASP A 361 12.84 14.07 26.36
C ASP A 361 13.03 12.74 27.08
N VAL A 362 14.07 12.01 26.68
CA VAL A 362 14.35 10.66 27.18
C VAL A 362 14.70 10.67 28.67
N SER A 363 15.28 11.77 29.16
CA SER A 363 15.72 11.89 30.55
C SER A 363 14.58 12.30 31.48
N ALA A 364 13.78 13.28 31.06
CA ALA A 364 12.63 13.78 31.80
C ALA A 364 11.40 12.90 31.66
N LYS A 365 11.38 12.01 30.65
CA LYS A 365 10.25 11.12 30.30
C LYS A 365 8.98 11.92 29.98
N THR A 366 9.16 13.05 29.32
CA THR A 366 8.09 13.93 28.86
C THR A 366 8.12 14.02 27.34
N SER A 367 6.99 14.44 26.75
CA SER A 367 6.95 14.65 25.31
C SER A 367 6.11 15.86 24.91
N VAL A 368 6.37 16.36 23.71
CA VAL A 368 5.51 17.31 23.01
C VAL A 368 5.16 16.73 21.65
N VAL A 369 3.87 16.77 21.30
CA VAL A 369 3.39 16.34 19.99
C VAL A 369 2.87 17.53 19.21
N THR A 370 3.30 17.65 17.96
CA THR A 370 2.81 18.66 17.03
C THR A 370 2.19 17.98 15.81
N ASP A 371 0.89 18.21 15.62
CA ASP A 371 0.19 17.80 14.41
C ASP A 371 0.74 18.57 13.19
N LEU A 372 1.07 17.84 12.11
CA LEU A 372 1.69 18.46 10.94
C LEU A 372 0.73 19.38 10.20
N HIS A 373 -0.57 19.09 10.20
CA HIS A 373 -1.55 19.98 9.58
C HIS A 373 -1.62 21.32 10.33
N ASP A 374 -1.69 21.28 11.66
CA ASP A 374 -1.65 22.48 12.51
C ASP A 374 -0.31 23.23 12.43
N ALA A 375 0.76 22.51 12.10
CA ALA A 375 2.08 23.07 11.83
C ALA A 375 2.19 23.74 10.45
N GLY A 376 1.24 23.52 9.53
CA GLY A 376 1.19 24.11 8.19
C GLY A 376 1.43 23.15 7.03
N ALA A 377 1.46 21.83 7.27
CA ALA A 377 1.52 20.84 6.20
C ALA A 377 0.22 20.85 5.38
N VAL A 378 0.38 20.89 4.06
CA VAL A 378 -0.76 20.85 3.15
C VAL A 378 -1.19 19.41 2.97
N ALA A 379 -2.36 19.07 3.51
CA ALA A 379 -2.99 17.78 3.30
C ALA A 379 -3.40 17.60 1.83
N GLY A 380 -3.35 16.36 1.34
CA GLY A 380 -3.78 16.00 0.00
C GLY A 380 -4.69 14.78 0.02
N PRO A 381 -5.46 14.55 -1.06
CA PRO A 381 -6.21 13.32 -1.18
C PRO A 381 -5.25 12.12 -1.28
N GLN A 382 -5.55 11.06 -0.55
CA GLN A 382 -4.78 9.81 -0.58
C GLN A 382 -5.45 8.77 -1.47
N ALA A 383 -4.63 7.92 -2.11
CA ALA A 383 -5.11 6.68 -2.70
C ALA A 383 -5.79 5.77 -1.67
N GLY A 384 -6.98 5.26 -1.97
CA GLY A 384 -7.74 4.38 -1.08
C GLY A 384 -7.09 3.00 -0.93
N MET A 385 -7.37 2.34 0.19
CA MET A 385 -6.84 1.01 0.51
C MET A 385 -7.91 -0.04 0.83
N GLY A 386 -9.15 0.39 1.01
CA GLY A 386 -10.36 -0.41 1.22
C GLY A 386 -11.58 0.51 1.33
N VAL A 387 -12.78 -0.03 1.16
CA VAL A 387 -14.05 0.70 1.34
C VAL A 387 -15.10 -0.18 2.01
N ALA A 388 -15.83 0.39 2.97
CA ALA A 388 -16.97 -0.27 3.60
C ALA A 388 -18.15 0.70 3.70
N ALA A 389 -19.38 0.20 3.59
CA ALA A 389 -20.58 1.01 3.69
C ALA A 389 -21.63 0.32 4.57
N GLY A 390 -22.23 1.07 5.49
CA GLY A 390 -23.21 0.53 6.43
C GLY A 390 -23.56 1.50 7.55
N GLY A 391 -24.68 1.26 8.23
CA GLY A 391 -25.09 2.06 9.39
C GLY A 391 -25.30 3.56 9.14
N GLY A 392 -25.51 3.98 7.88
CA GLY A 392 -25.62 5.38 7.48
C GLY A 392 -24.28 6.06 7.13
N TYR A 393 -23.20 5.28 7.04
CA TYR A 393 -21.86 5.77 6.77
C TYR A 393 -21.20 5.06 5.59
N VAL A 394 -20.20 5.72 5.01
CA VAL A 394 -19.18 5.10 4.16
C VAL A 394 -17.83 5.37 4.78
N TYR A 395 -17.01 4.33 4.84
CA TYR A 395 -15.65 4.36 5.35
C TYR A 395 -14.67 4.14 4.21
N LEU A 396 -13.64 4.98 4.11
CA LEU A 396 -12.53 4.75 3.18
C LEU A 396 -11.24 4.55 3.98
N GLY A 397 -10.61 3.39 3.78
CA GLY A 397 -9.33 3.07 4.38
C GLY A 397 -8.18 3.77 3.66
N GLY A 398 -7.21 4.26 4.43
CA GLY A 398 -5.94 4.76 3.93
C GLY A 398 -4.78 4.35 4.84
N ASN A 399 -3.67 5.09 4.78
CA ASN A 399 -2.52 4.87 5.65
C ASN A 399 -2.52 5.83 6.83
N GLY A 400 -2.55 5.29 8.05
CA GLY A 400 -2.61 6.06 9.30
C GLY A 400 -4.01 6.59 9.61
N ALA A 401 -4.98 6.39 8.73
CA ALA A 401 -6.34 6.89 8.92
C ALA A 401 -7.41 6.09 8.18
N ILE A 402 -8.64 6.23 8.67
CA ILE A 402 -9.88 5.84 7.99
C ILE A 402 -10.76 7.08 7.93
N SER A 403 -11.20 7.50 6.74
CA SER A 403 -12.22 8.54 6.66
C SER A 403 -13.60 7.91 6.90
N ARG A 404 -14.46 8.60 7.64
CA ARG A 404 -15.87 8.24 7.82
C ARG A 404 -16.72 9.39 7.29
N ARG A 405 -17.51 9.11 6.26
CA ARG A 405 -18.53 10.01 5.72
C ARG A 405 -19.91 9.65 6.23
N ASN A 406 -20.63 10.61 6.78
CA ASN A 406 -22.06 10.50 7.07
C ASN A 406 -22.87 10.72 5.79
N LEU A 407 -23.64 9.71 5.36
CA LEU A 407 -24.40 9.78 4.10
C LEU A 407 -25.59 10.74 4.15
N LYS A 408 -26.08 11.08 5.35
CA LYS A 408 -27.20 12.02 5.53
C LYS A 408 -26.73 13.48 5.53
N THR A 409 -25.63 13.78 6.22
CA THR A 409 -25.14 15.16 6.42
C THR A 409 -24.00 15.55 5.48
N GLY A 410 -23.31 14.57 4.90
CA GLY A 410 -22.09 14.78 4.11
C GLY A 410 -20.84 15.04 4.95
N GLU A 411 -20.96 15.08 6.29
CA GLU A 411 -19.84 15.28 7.21
C GLU A 411 -18.77 14.19 7.03
N VAL A 412 -17.49 14.59 7.02
CA VAL A 412 -16.34 13.69 6.93
C VAL A 412 -15.44 13.91 8.14
N VAL A 413 -15.05 12.83 8.80
CA VAL A 413 -14.04 12.82 9.86
C VAL A 413 -12.95 11.81 9.55
N ASN A 414 -11.70 12.11 9.88
CA ASN A 414 -10.60 11.16 9.81
C ASN A 414 -10.39 10.53 11.18
N LEU A 415 -10.48 9.20 11.22
CA LEU A 415 -10.24 8.38 12.39
C LEU A 415 -8.79 7.90 12.36
N GLN A 416 -8.07 7.97 13.47
CA GLN A 416 -6.71 7.43 13.54
C GLN A 416 -6.75 5.90 13.57
N ALA A 417 -6.00 5.26 12.67
CA ALA A 417 -5.89 3.81 12.62
C ALA A 417 -4.50 3.41 12.10
N PRO A 418 -3.77 2.51 12.78
CA PRO A 418 -2.38 2.22 12.41
C PRO A 418 -2.30 1.48 11.09
N GLY A 419 -1.19 1.73 10.38
CA GLY A 419 -0.87 1.05 9.14
C GLY A 419 -1.87 1.33 8.02
N GLU A 420 -2.14 0.34 7.18
CA GLU A 420 -2.98 0.40 5.99
C GLU A 420 -4.33 -0.28 6.24
N ALA A 421 -5.41 0.51 6.24
CA ALA A 421 -6.78 0.03 6.37
C ALA A 421 -7.23 -0.64 5.07
N LYS A 422 -7.27 -1.98 5.10
CA LYS A 422 -7.71 -2.82 3.99
C LYS A 422 -9.22 -2.99 4.01
N ASP A 423 -9.71 -4.06 3.37
CA ASP A 423 -11.13 -4.37 3.37
C ASP A 423 -11.70 -4.48 4.79
N ALA A 424 -12.99 -4.15 4.85
CA ALA A 424 -13.70 -3.93 6.09
C ALA A 424 -15.18 -4.23 5.91
N GLU A 425 -15.81 -4.58 7.02
CA GLU A 425 -17.23 -4.87 7.12
C GLU A 425 -17.89 -3.94 8.12
N VAL A 426 -19.10 -3.47 7.79
CA VAL A 426 -19.96 -2.81 8.77
C VAL A 426 -21.01 -3.83 9.22
N ILE A 427 -20.82 -4.32 10.43
CA ILE A 427 -21.63 -5.40 11.02
C ILE A 427 -22.82 -4.80 11.77
N GLU A 428 -23.75 -5.65 12.20
CA GLU A 428 -24.93 -5.28 13.02
C GLU A 428 -24.60 -4.28 14.13
N GLY A 429 -25.48 -3.29 14.29
CA GLY A 429 -25.25 -2.13 15.14
C GLY A 429 -24.46 -0.99 14.49
N GLY A 430 -24.00 -1.15 13.24
CA GLY A 430 -23.28 -0.12 12.50
C GLY A 430 -21.81 -0.01 12.87
N VAL A 431 -21.24 -1.07 13.45
CA VAL A 431 -19.86 -1.12 13.91
C VAL A 431 -18.94 -1.56 12.76
N LEU A 432 -17.93 -0.76 12.48
CA LEU A 432 -16.89 -1.07 11.50
C LEU A 432 -15.90 -2.08 12.09
N TYR A 433 -15.55 -3.10 11.31
CA TYR A 433 -14.42 -3.99 11.54
C TYR A 433 -13.53 -4.03 10.31
N THR A 434 -12.22 -3.85 10.48
CA THR A 434 -11.26 -3.81 9.37
C THR A 434 -10.01 -4.61 9.70
N GLY A 435 -9.46 -5.28 8.69
CA GLY A 435 -8.11 -5.83 8.77
C GLY A 435 -7.08 -4.74 8.53
N GLN A 436 -6.11 -4.62 9.44
CA GLN A 436 -5.05 -3.62 9.37
C GLN A 436 -3.70 -4.26 9.03
N TYR A 437 -3.11 -3.85 7.91
CA TYR A 437 -1.72 -4.14 7.56
C TYR A 437 -0.81 -3.08 8.21
N ASN A 438 0.42 -3.31 8.63
CA ASN A 438 1.19 -4.54 8.57
C ASN A 438 1.14 -5.24 9.93
N ALA A 439 0.45 -6.39 10.02
CA ALA A 439 0.28 -7.18 11.24
C ALA A 439 -0.46 -6.49 12.40
N GLN A 440 -1.26 -5.46 12.11
CA GLN A 440 -2.01 -4.71 13.12
C GLN A 440 -3.32 -5.42 13.55
N GLY A 441 -3.67 -6.56 12.93
CA GLY A 441 -4.80 -7.37 13.34
C GLY A 441 -6.14 -6.81 12.90
N ILE A 442 -7.18 -7.06 13.69
CA ILE A 442 -8.52 -6.51 13.48
C ILE A 442 -8.72 -5.28 14.33
N TRP A 443 -9.21 -4.24 13.70
CA TRP A 443 -9.60 -3.00 14.35
C TRP A 443 -11.10 -2.81 14.25
N ARG A 444 -11.67 -2.22 15.30
CA ARG A 444 -13.10 -1.92 15.39
C ARG A 444 -13.36 -0.45 15.67
N TYR A 445 -14.48 0.04 15.19
CA TYR A 445 -14.95 1.39 15.45
C TYR A 445 -16.48 1.43 15.55
N ASP A 446 -16.98 2.00 16.64
CA ASP A 446 -18.41 2.19 16.88
C ASP A 446 -18.74 3.69 16.84
N PRO A 447 -19.43 4.18 15.79
CA PRO A 447 -19.76 5.60 15.67
C PRO A 447 -20.69 6.11 16.78
N ALA A 448 -21.44 5.23 17.46
CA ALA A 448 -22.34 5.62 18.55
C ALA A 448 -21.60 5.94 19.86
N GLN A 449 -20.37 5.44 20.03
CA GLN A 449 -19.56 5.65 21.23
C GLN A 449 -18.67 6.89 21.17
N GLY A 450 -18.46 7.45 19.96
CA GLY A 450 -17.63 8.64 19.76
C GLY A 450 -16.13 8.45 20.09
N GLN A 451 -15.66 7.22 20.23
CA GLN A 451 -14.26 6.89 20.54
C GLN A 451 -13.45 6.65 19.27
N GLN A 452 -12.12 6.79 19.33
CA GLN A 452 -11.23 6.39 18.23
C GLN A 452 -11.31 4.87 17.97
N PRO A 453 -10.95 4.41 16.75
CA PRO A 453 -10.78 3.00 16.47
C PRO A 453 -9.84 2.33 17.47
N ARG A 454 -10.10 1.06 17.76
CA ARG A 454 -9.28 0.28 18.69
C ARG A 454 -9.07 -1.14 18.20
N GLN A 455 -7.93 -1.73 18.55
CA GLN A 455 -7.66 -3.12 18.22
C GLN A 455 -8.66 -4.05 18.94
N ALA A 456 -9.23 -4.97 18.17
CA ALA A 456 -10.19 -5.98 18.60
C ALA A 456 -9.55 -7.37 18.71
N ALA A 457 -8.55 -7.66 17.89
CA ALA A 457 -7.75 -8.88 17.92
C ALA A 457 -6.41 -8.69 17.20
N HIS A 458 -5.40 -9.48 17.58
CA HIS A 458 -4.11 -9.54 16.88
C HIS A 458 -4.12 -10.64 15.82
N PHE A 459 -3.35 -10.47 14.74
CA PHE A 459 -3.03 -11.60 13.88
C PHE A 459 -1.98 -12.51 14.54
N PRO A 460 -2.05 -13.84 14.33
CA PRO A 460 -0.96 -14.73 14.71
C PRO A 460 0.31 -14.43 13.89
N SER A 461 1.47 -14.71 14.46
CA SER A 461 2.74 -13.99 14.19
C SER A 461 3.18 -13.87 12.73
N GLU A 462 2.94 -14.81 11.83
CA GLU A 462 3.46 -14.70 10.46
C GLU A 462 2.52 -13.96 9.50
N GLN A 463 1.27 -13.77 9.91
CA GLN A 463 0.18 -13.29 9.06
C GLN A 463 0.03 -11.77 9.22
N ASN A 464 0.18 -11.05 8.12
CA ASN A 464 0.41 -9.61 8.23
C ASN A 464 -0.37 -8.76 7.23
N ARG A 465 -0.79 -9.32 6.08
CA ARG A 465 -1.49 -8.60 5.01
C ARG A 465 -2.91 -9.13 4.79
N PRO A 466 -3.94 -8.47 5.33
CA PRO A 466 -5.33 -8.72 4.95
C PRO A 466 -5.51 -8.41 3.46
N LEU A 467 -6.21 -9.31 2.76
CA LEU A 467 -6.45 -9.23 1.32
C LEU A 467 -7.92 -9.05 0.98
N ASP A 468 -8.81 -9.62 1.78
CA ASP A 468 -10.26 -9.56 1.58
C ASP A 468 -10.98 -9.89 2.91
N THR A 469 -12.22 -9.42 3.05
CA THR A 469 -13.07 -9.67 4.23
C THR A 469 -14.48 -10.07 3.84
N SER A 470 -15.14 -10.85 4.69
CA SER A 470 -16.55 -11.18 4.52
C SER A 470 -17.23 -11.42 5.86
N TRP A 471 -18.38 -10.80 6.10
CA TRP A 471 -19.20 -11.08 7.28
C TRP A 471 -20.10 -12.30 7.06
N ASP A 472 -19.93 -13.35 7.86
CA ASP A 472 -20.78 -14.55 7.92
C ASP A 472 -21.84 -14.39 9.02
N PRO A 473 -23.10 -14.04 8.68
CA PRO A 473 -24.15 -13.84 9.66
C PRO A 473 -24.65 -15.15 10.30
N ASP A 474 -24.48 -16.30 9.64
CA ASP A 474 -25.00 -17.58 10.14
C ASP A 474 -24.15 -18.10 11.31
N ASN A 475 -22.83 -17.90 11.24
CA ASN A 475 -21.91 -18.24 12.33
C ASN A 475 -21.52 -17.03 13.20
N GLU A 476 -21.98 -15.82 12.86
CA GLU A 476 -21.58 -14.55 13.48
C GLU A 476 -20.04 -14.36 13.47
N LEU A 477 -19.41 -14.62 12.33
CA LEU A 477 -17.95 -14.55 12.14
C LEU A 477 -17.55 -13.52 11.08
N LEU A 478 -16.57 -12.68 11.42
CA LEU A 478 -15.78 -11.95 10.43
C LEU A 478 -14.74 -12.91 9.86
N LEU A 479 -14.79 -13.13 8.54
CA LEU A 479 -13.83 -13.92 7.78
C LEU A 479 -12.83 -12.99 7.13
N VAL A 480 -11.54 -13.35 7.18
CA VAL A 480 -10.45 -12.54 6.62
C VAL A 480 -9.49 -13.46 5.87
N GLY A 481 -9.30 -13.20 4.58
CA GLY A 481 -8.18 -13.76 3.82
C GLY A 481 -6.92 -12.99 4.15
N VAL A 482 -5.91 -13.66 4.70
CA VAL A 482 -4.65 -13.01 5.10
C VAL A 482 -3.47 -13.68 4.38
N GLN A 483 -2.51 -12.88 3.95
CA GLN A 483 -1.23 -13.33 3.41
C GLN A 483 -0.13 -13.15 4.46
N SER A 484 0.85 -14.05 4.43
CA SER A 484 2.15 -13.84 5.05
C SER A 484 3.14 -13.30 4.03
N ASP A 485 3.60 -12.07 4.24
CA ASP A 485 4.64 -11.46 3.42
C ASP A 485 6.03 -12.06 3.72
N THR A 486 6.26 -12.53 4.95
CA THR A 486 7.57 -12.99 5.42
C THR A 486 7.81 -14.48 5.25
N GLU A 487 6.75 -15.29 5.19
CA GLU A 487 6.86 -16.74 5.05
C GLU A 487 6.18 -17.28 3.78
N GLY A 488 5.42 -16.43 3.07
CA GLY A 488 4.61 -16.85 1.92
C GLY A 488 3.33 -17.59 2.34
N GLY A 489 2.51 -17.96 1.35
CA GLY A 489 1.19 -18.56 1.61
C GLY A 489 0.22 -17.60 2.29
N GLY A 490 -0.71 -18.13 3.08
CA GLY A 490 -1.71 -17.31 3.78
C GLY A 490 -2.58 -18.10 4.75
N ALA A 491 -3.65 -17.48 5.23
CA ALA A 491 -4.60 -18.11 6.13
C ALA A 491 -6.02 -17.64 5.85
N LEU A 492 -6.99 -18.49 6.19
CA LEU A 492 -8.32 -18.01 6.56
C LEU A 492 -8.29 -17.71 8.05
N TRP A 493 -8.51 -16.45 8.39
CA TRP A 493 -8.65 -16.02 9.77
C TRP A 493 -10.12 -15.72 10.06
N THR A 494 -10.59 -16.11 11.25
CA THR A 494 -11.97 -15.87 11.68
C THR A 494 -12.01 -15.19 13.03
N TYR A 495 -13.01 -14.33 13.23
CA TYR A 495 -13.23 -13.63 14.48
C TYR A 495 -14.70 -13.48 14.81
N SER A 496 -15.03 -13.70 16.07
CA SER A 496 -16.38 -13.50 16.60
C SER A 496 -16.43 -12.18 17.37
N PRO A 497 -17.08 -11.12 16.84
CA PRO A 497 -17.32 -9.88 17.56
C PRO A 497 -18.02 -10.07 18.93
N LYS A 498 -18.88 -11.09 19.01
CA LYS A 498 -19.69 -11.41 20.20
C LYS A 498 -18.87 -12.01 21.33
N THR A 499 -17.91 -12.88 21.02
CA THR A 499 -17.11 -13.59 22.03
C THR A 499 -15.68 -13.07 22.17
N GLY A 500 -15.20 -12.26 21.22
CA GLY A 500 -13.82 -11.82 21.12
C GLY A 500 -12.83 -12.90 20.72
N LYS A 501 -13.30 -14.11 20.37
CA LYS A 501 -12.44 -15.23 19.99
C LYS A 501 -12.07 -15.15 18.52
N SER A 502 -10.84 -15.59 18.22
CA SER A 502 -10.33 -15.73 16.86
C SER A 502 -9.75 -17.12 16.60
N ALA A 503 -9.76 -17.55 15.35
CA ALA A 503 -9.05 -18.73 14.86
C ALA A 503 -8.26 -18.41 13.58
N SER A 504 -7.21 -19.18 13.33
CA SER A 504 -6.38 -19.07 12.13
C SER A 504 -6.18 -20.44 11.52
N TYR A 505 -6.60 -20.60 10.28
CA TYR A 505 -6.43 -21.81 9.49
C TYR A 505 -5.40 -21.51 8.41
N VAL A 506 -4.14 -21.84 8.70
CA VAL A 506 -3.00 -21.60 7.81
C VAL A 506 -3.09 -22.51 6.60
N ASN A 507 -2.83 -21.95 5.42
CA ASN A 507 -2.78 -22.63 4.13
C ASN A 507 -4.01 -23.53 3.88
N PRO A 508 -5.25 -22.99 3.98
CA PRO A 508 -6.47 -23.78 3.91
C PRO A 508 -6.78 -24.27 2.49
N ILE A 509 -6.05 -23.79 1.47
CA ILE A 509 -6.15 -24.24 0.09
C ILE A 509 -5.11 -25.31 -0.18
N ASP A 510 -3.84 -24.94 -0.07
CA ASP A 510 -2.65 -25.80 -0.09
C ASP A 510 -1.43 -25.01 0.41
N ASP A 511 -0.26 -25.62 0.42
CA ASP A 511 1.01 -25.03 0.86
C ASP A 511 1.64 -24.06 -0.16
N VAL A 512 0.99 -23.84 -1.31
CA VAL A 512 1.46 -22.98 -2.41
C VAL A 512 0.60 -21.73 -2.56
N GLN A 513 -0.72 -21.87 -2.43
CA GLN A 513 -1.70 -20.83 -2.69
C GLN A 513 -2.13 -20.10 -1.41
N LEU A 514 -2.01 -18.79 -1.43
CA LEU A 514 -2.59 -17.91 -0.43
C LEU A 514 -4.10 -17.77 -0.63
N VAL A 515 -4.82 -17.37 0.42
CA VAL A 515 -6.24 -17.01 0.35
C VAL A 515 -6.34 -15.57 -0.11
N ARG A 516 -6.72 -15.37 -1.38
CA ARG A 516 -6.80 -14.03 -1.98
C ARG A 516 -8.17 -13.39 -1.84
N ALA A 517 -9.21 -14.19 -1.91
CA ALA A 517 -10.60 -13.75 -1.86
C ALA A 517 -11.43 -14.67 -0.95
N VAL A 518 -12.39 -14.10 -0.24
CA VAL A 518 -13.30 -14.82 0.65
C VAL A 518 -14.73 -14.31 0.50
N VAL A 519 -15.68 -15.23 0.32
CA VAL A 519 -17.12 -14.93 0.40
C VAL A 519 -17.81 -16.03 1.19
N ASN A 520 -18.98 -15.76 1.73
CA ASN A 520 -19.75 -16.75 2.47
C ASN A 520 -21.20 -16.85 1.99
N ARG A 521 -21.84 -17.98 2.35
CA ARG A 521 -23.28 -18.21 2.24
C ARG A 521 -23.67 -19.40 3.10
N GLU A 522 -24.78 -19.28 3.84
CA GLU A 522 -25.40 -20.38 4.59
C GLU A 522 -24.38 -21.07 5.53
N GLY A 523 -23.58 -20.26 6.22
CA GLY A 523 -22.53 -20.69 7.14
C GLY A 523 -21.36 -21.45 6.48
N VAL A 524 -21.15 -21.29 5.18
CA VAL A 524 -20.01 -21.84 4.43
C VAL A 524 -19.14 -20.72 3.91
N ALA A 525 -17.83 -20.81 4.12
CA ALA A 525 -16.86 -19.90 3.52
C ALA A 525 -16.30 -20.50 2.22
N TYR A 526 -16.19 -19.67 1.19
CA TYR A 526 -15.61 -20.01 -0.11
C TYR A 526 -14.35 -19.19 -0.31
N LEU A 527 -13.24 -19.88 -0.57
CA LEU A 527 -11.91 -19.30 -0.65
C LEU A 527 -11.39 -19.36 -2.08
N GLY A 528 -10.84 -18.25 -2.56
CA GLY A 528 -10.19 -18.15 -3.87
C GLY A 528 -8.67 -18.12 -3.74
N GLY A 529 -7.99 -19.07 -4.38
CA GLY A 529 -6.54 -19.21 -4.32
C GLY A 529 -5.79 -18.33 -5.33
N ASP A 530 -4.66 -17.78 -4.89
CA ASP A 530 -3.62 -17.24 -5.76
C ASP A 530 -2.23 -17.72 -5.32
N ASN A 531 -1.27 -17.68 -6.23
CA ASN A 531 0.09 -18.15 -6.00
C ASN A 531 1.09 -17.00 -6.22
N ALA A 532 1.92 -16.72 -5.22
CA ALA A 532 2.96 -15.69 -5.32
C ALA A 532 4.12 -16.10 -6.26
N SER A 533 4.28 -17.39 -6.53
CA SER A 533 5.32 -17.96 -7.41
C SER A 533 4.93 -17.93 -8.88
N LYS A 534 5.91 -17.82 -9.79
CA LYS A 534 5.65 -17.76 -11.25
C LYS A 534 4.95 -19.00 -11.83
N ALA A 535 5.04 -20.15 -11.16
CA ALA A 535 4.46 -21.43 -11.61
C ALA A 535 3.75 -22.13 -10.46
N GLY A 536 2.86 -23.07 -10.81
CA GLY A 536 2.09 -23.88 -9.88
C GLY A 536 0.58 -23.64 -9.98
N PRO A 537 -0.23 -24.39 -9.22
CA PRO A 537 -1.68 -24.25 -9.19
C PRO A 537 -2.10 -22.81 -8.86
N ARG A 538 -3.19 -22.36 -9.48
CA ARG A 538 -3.82 -21.06 -9.30
C ARG A 538 -5.32 -21.21 -9.39
N ALA A 539 -6.05 -20.29 -8.77
CA ALA A 539 -7.50 -20.22 -8.81
C ALA A 539 -8.22 -21.49 -8.37
N THR A 540 -7.60 -22.28 -7.48
CA THR A 540 -8.33 -23.31 -6.75
C THR A 540 -9.40 -22.63 -5.89
N THR A 541 -10.62 -23.14 -5.96
CA THR A 541 -11.72 -22.70 -5.09
C THR A 541 -12.02 -23.78 -4.06
N VAL A 542 -12.03 -23.39 -2.78
CA VAL A 542 -12.29 -24.33 -1.66
C VAL A 542 -13.47 -23.84 -0.85
N ALA A 543 -14.41 -24.73 -0.56
CA ALA A 543 -15.46 -24.49 0.42
C ALA A 543 -15.02 -25.08 1.77
N VAL A 544 -15.11 -24.29 2.82
CA VAL A 544 -14.71 -24.68 4.18
C VAL A 544 -15.82 -24.38 5.19
N ASP A 545 -15.82 -25.13 6.28
CA ASP A 545 -16.51 -24.73 7.51
C ASP A 545 -15.67 -23.65 8.23
N PRO A 546 -16.14 -22.40 8.33
CA PRO A 546 -15.36 -21.33 8.95
C PRO A 546 -15.19 -21.47 10.47
N VAL A 547 -15.99 -22.32 11.13
CA VAL A 547 -15.88 -22.58 12.58
C VAL A 547 -14.80 -23.61 12.88
N THR A 548 -14.63 -24.60 12.00
CA THR A 548 -13.68 -25.71 12.22
C THR A 548 -12.46 -25.68 11.31
N GLY A 549 -12.49 -24.86 10.25
CA GLY A 549 -11.48 -24.83 9.19
C GLY A 549 -11.49 -26.06 8.29
N LYS A 550 -12.45 -26.97 8.45
CA LYS A 550 -12.49 -28.21 7.68
C LYS A 550 -12.97 -27.94 6.26
N GLU A 551 -12.18 -28.42 5.30
CA GLU A 551 -12.59 -28.46 3.90
C GLU A 551 -13.85 -29.33 3.73
N LYS A 552 -14.84 -28.77 3.03
CA LYS A 552 -16.06 -29.47 2.60
C LYS A 552 -15.89 -30.01 1.19
N TRP A 553 -15.30 -29.22 0.29
CA TRP A 553 -14.97 -29.60 -1.07
C TRP A 553 -14.01 -28.60 -1.71
N ARG A 554 -13.37 -29.01 -2.81
CA ARG A 554 -12.57 -28.13 -3.67
C ARG A 554 -12.90 -28.32 -5.15
N VAL A 555 -12.67 -27.27 -5.93
CA VAL A 555 -12.77 -27.24 -7.39
C VAL A 555 -11.50 -26.62 -7.96
N ASP A 556 -10.83 -27.35 -8.86
CA ASP A 556 -9.81 -26.79 -9.72
C ASP A 556 -10.50 -26.16 -10.95
N THR A 557 -10.35 -24.84 -11.09
CA THR A 557 -11.01 -24.05 -12.13
C THR A 557 -10.29 -24.07 -13.47
N GLN A 558 -9.11 -24.71 -13.53
CA GLN A 558 -8.23 -24.77 -14.70
C GLN A 558 -7.80 -23.39 -15.22
N GLN A 559 -7.87 -22.35 -14.38
CA GLN A 559 -7.42 -21.01 -14.76
C GLN A 559 -5.91 -20.87 -14.54
N SER A 560 -5.24 -20.19 -15.46
CA SER A 560 -3.80 -19.96 -15.39
C SER A 560 -3.39 -18.79 -14.50
N ALA A 561 -4.36 -18.00 -14.01
CA ALA A 561 -4.16 -16.83 -13.15
C ALA A 561 -5.02 -16.97 -11.90
N GLY A 562 -4.55 -16.46 -10.76
CA GLY A 562 -5.25 -16.61 -9.48
C GLY A 562 -6.52 -15.78 -9.38
N VAL A 563 -7.34 -16.10 -8.38
CA VAL A 563 -8.59 -15.38 -8.11
C VAL A 563 -8.29 -13.97 -7.62
N ALA A 564 -8.83 -12.96 -8.28
CA ALA A 564 -8.82 -11.57 -7.83
C ALA A 564 -9.98 -11.29 -6.87
N ALA A 565 -11.18 -11.81 -7.17
CA ALA A 565 -12.38 -11.61 -6.36
C ALA A 565 -13.36 -12.79 -6.47
N LEU A 566 -14.21 -12.94 -5.45
CA LEU A 566 -15.35 -13.85 -5.43
C LEU A 566 -16.65 -13.09 -5.11
N ALA A 567 -17.78 -13.61 -5.59
CA ALA A 567 -19.11 -13.16 -5.18
C ALA A 567 -20.13 -14.31 -5.30
N MET A 568 -21.07 -14.38 -4.36
CA MET A 568 -22.09 -15.43 -4.33
C MET A 568 -23.46 -14.86 -4.64
N GLN A 569 -24.14 -15.38 -5.66
CA GLN A 569 -25.54 -15.00 -5.97
C GLN A 569 -26.36 -16.21 -6.37
N GLY A 570 -27.39 -16.55 -5.58
CA GLY A 570 -28.08 -17.84 -5.74
C GLY A 570 -27.10 -19.01 -5.57
N GLN A 571 -27.32 -20.11 -6.29
CA GLN A 571 -26.40 -21.26 -6.29
C GLN A 571 -25.07 -21.01 -7.03
N ASN A 572 -24.86 -19.80 -7.57
CA ASN A 572 -23.73 -19.48 -8.43
C ASN A 572 -22.66 -18.72 -7.64
N LEU A 573 -21.49 -19.32 -7.52
CA LEU A 573 -20.26 -18.68 -7.06
C LEU A 573 -19.50 -18.14 -8.26
N TYR A 574 -19.41 -16.82 -8.36
CA TYR A 574 -18.65 -16.11 -9.39
C TYR A 574 -17.22 -15.94 -8.92
N GLY A 575 -16.27 -16.23 -9.81
CA GLY A 575 -14.86 -15.93 -9.61
C GLY A 575 -14.26 -15.19 -10.79
N LEU A 576 -13.49 -14.16 -10.47
CA LEU A 576 -12.79 -13.33 -11.46
C LEU A 576 -11.29 -13.47 -11.22
N THR A 577 -10.51 -13.80 -12.23
CA THR A 577 -9.05 -13.94 -12.10
C THR A 577 -8.31 -12.64 -12.38
N THR A 578 -7.06 -12.55 -11.94
CA THR A 578 -6.19 -11.40 -12.21
C THR A 578 -5.85 -11.21 -13.70
N ALA A 579 -6.11 -12.20 -14.54
CA ALA A 579 -5.99 -12.10 -15.99
C ALA A 579 -7.30 -11.70 -16.70
N GLY A 580 -8.38 -11.42 -15.95
CA GLY A 580 -9.68 -11.07 -16.52
C GLY A 580 -10.46 -12.26 -17.05
N LYS A 581 -10.26 -13.47 -16.49
CA LYS A 581 -11.11 -14.63 -16.79
C LYS A 581 -12.20 -14.76 -15.75
N LEU A 582 -13.45 -14.84 -16.19
CA LEU A 582 -14.60 -15.20 -15.37
C LEU A 582 -14.73 -16.72 -15.34
N PHE A 583 -15.02 -17.28 -14.17
CA PHE A 583 -15.60 -18.61 -14.02
C PHE A 583 -16.81 -18.55 -13.08
N VAL A 584 -17.78 -19.44 -13.28
CA VAL A 584 -18.94 -19.60 -12.39
C VAL A 584 -19.03 -21.04 -11.95
N ILE A 585 -19.05 -21.26 -10.66
CA ILE A 585 -19.25 -22.58 -10.03
C ILE A 585 -20.68 -22.66 -9.55
N ASP A 586 -21.39 -23.70 -9.99
CA ASP A 586 -22.64 -24.11 -9.35
C ASP A 586 -22.28 -24.87 -8.06
N VAL A 587 -22.67 -24.34 -6.90
CA VAL A 587 -22.19 -24.86 -5.61
C VAL A 587 -22.88 -26.15 -5.18
N GLU A 588 -24.04 -26.47 -5.75
CA GLU A 588 -24.77 -27.71 -5.46
C GLU A 588 -24.12 -28.89 -6.18
N THR A 589 -23.86 -28.72 -7.48
CA THR A 589 -23.22 -29.71 -8.34
C THR A 589 -21.70 -29.70 -8.27
N ARG A 590 -21.11 -28.62 -7.73
CA ARG A 590 -19.67 -28.39 -7.56
C ARG A 590 -18.91 -28.40 -8.89
N LYS A 591 -19.52 -27.82 -9.92
CA LYS A 591 -18.98 -27.79 -11.28
C LYS A 591 -18.84 -26.35 -11.75
N VAL A 592 -17.76 -26.10 -12.50
CA VAL A 592 -17.66 -24.89 -13.31
C VAL A 592 -18.70 -24.99 -14.43
N VAL A 593 -19.74 -24.16 -14.37
CA VAL A 593 -20.87 -24.14 -15.33
C VAL A 593 -20.72 -23.06 -16.39
N HIS A 594 -19.82 -22.09 -16.18
CA HIS A 594 -19.52 -21.05 -17.16
C HIS A 594 -18.08 -20.55 -17.04
N THR A 595 -17.49 -20.19 -18.18
CA THR A 595 -16.23 -19.42 -18.24
C THR A 595 -16.32 -18.38 -19.36
N ALA A 596 -15.69 -17.23 -19.16
CA ALA A 596 -15.61 -16.18 -20.18
C ALA A 596 -14.33 -15.36 -20.06
N ASP A 597 -13.90 -14.75 -21.16
CA ASP A 597 -12.87 -13.72 -21.16
C ASP A 597 -13.54 -12.34 -21.01
N VAL A 598 -13.24 -11.66 -19.92
CA VAL A 598 -13.71 -10.30 -19.62
C VAL A 598 -12.53 -9.34 -19.45
N SER A 599 -11.38 -9.68 -20.03
CA SER A 599 -10.15 -8.89 -19.93
C SER A 599 -10.22 -7.52 -20.61
N SER A 600 -11.28 -7.26 -21.38
CA SER A 600 -11.61 -5.94 -21.93
C SER A 600 -12.10 -4.95 -20.87
N VAL A 601 -12.64 -5.43 -19.74
CA VAL A 601 -13.16 -4.59 -18.64
C VAL A 601 -12.47 -4.84 -17.30
N SER A 602 -11.74 -5.94 -17.13
CA SER A 602 -11.01 -6.23 -15.89
C SER A 602 -9.66 -6.93 -16.13
N LYS A 603 -8.58 -6.37 -15.60
CA LYS A 603 -7.25 -6.99 -15.49
C LYS A 603 -6.63 -6.56 -14.18
N GLY A 604 -5.75 -7.39 -13.61
CA GLY A 604 -5.11 -7.12 -12.33
C GLY A 604 -6.06 -7.36 -11.16
N PHE A 605 -5.95 -6.53 -10.12
CA PHE A 605 -6.85 -6.62 -8.98
C PHE A 605 -8.25 -6.13 -9.35
N ALA A 606 -9.24 -6.72 -8.68
CA ALA A 606 -10.64 -6.39 -8.82
C ALA A 606 -11.36 -6.75 -7.52
N ALA A 607 -12.53 -6.16 -7.31
CA ALA A 607 -13.46 -6.55 -6.26
C ALA A 607 -14.83 -6.87 -6.86
N MET A 608 -15.60 -7.73 -6.20
CA MET A 608 -16.97 -8.05 -6.60
C MET A 608 -17.92 -8.00 -5.41
N VAL A 609 -19.14 -7.55 -5.66
CA VAL A 609 -20.21 -7.46 -4.66
C VAL A 609 -21.56 -7.79 -5.29
N VAL A 610 -22.53 -8.16 -4.47
CA VAL A 610 -23.92 -8.34 -4.91
C VAL A 610 -24.75 -7.11 -4.55
N ASN A 611 -25.47 -6.59 -5.52
CA ASN A 611 -26.47 -5.54 -5.29
C ASN A 611 -27.72 -5.82 -6.13
N ARG A 612 -28.91 -5.69 -5.52
CA ARG A 612 -30.21 -5.90 -6.19
C ARG A 612 -30.29 -7.21 -7.01
N GLY A 613 -29.71 -8.29 -6.47
CA GLY A 613 -29.72 -9.62 -7.07
C GLY A 613 -28.77 -9.81 -8.26
N VAL A 614 -27.87 -8.86 -8.51
CA VAL A 614 -26.87 -8.90 -9.58
C VAL A 614 -25.46 -8.80 -9.00
N VAL A 615 -24.52 -9.51 -9.61
CA VAL A 615 -23.09 -9.39 -9.27
C VAL A 615 -22.49 -8.22 -10.03
N TYR A 616 -21.88 -7.30 -9.29
CA TYR A 616 -21.08 -6.20 -9.79
C TYR A 616 -19.61 -6.50 -9.59
N GLY A 617 -18.78 -6.04 -10.52
CA GLY A 617 -17.33 -6.04 -10.38
C GLY A 617 -16.76 -4.67 -10.68
N VAL A 618 -15.65 -4.34 -10.02
CA VAL A 618 -14.88 -3.13 -10.29
C VAL A 618 -13.43 -3.50 -10.58
N SER A 619 -12.87 -2.87 -11.61
CA SER A 619 -11.44 -2.92 -11.97
C SER A 619 -10.83 -1.53 -11.89
N ASP A 620 -9.54 -1.41 -12.21
CA ASP A 620 -8.86 -0.11 -12.27
C ASP A 620 -9.54 0.86 -13.23
N THR A 621 -10.29 0.36 -14.23
CA THR A 621 -10.83 1.19 -15.31
C THR A 621 -12.34 1.18 -15.41
N THR A 622 -13.02 0.16 -14.87
CA THR A 622 -14.43 -0.07 -15.18
C THR A 622 -15.20 -0.61 -13.97
N LEU A 623 -16.39 -0.06 -13.73
CA LEU A 623 -17.45 -0.71 -12.96
C LEU A 623 -18.38 -1.44 -13.95
N PHE A 624 -18.63 -2.72 -13.72
CA PHE A 624 -19.41 -3.59 -14.60
C PHE A 624 -20.32 -4.52 -13.80
N ARG A 625 -21.26 -5.18 -14.48
CA ARG A 625 -22.18 -6.16 -13.89
C ARG A 625 -22.34 -7.39 -14.78
N PHE A 626 -22.74 -8.51 -14.19
CA PHE A 626 -23.01 -9.76 -14.90
C PHE A 626 -24.51 -10.03 -14.97
N HIS A 627 -25.02 -10.36 -16.16
CA HIS A 627 -26.41 -10.78 -16.31
C HIS A 627 -26.63 -12.12 -15.56
N PRO A 628 -27.63 -12.22 -14.66
CA PRO A 628 -27.71 -13.31 -13.67
C PRO A 628 -27.99 -14.70 -14.26
N LYS A 629 -28.46 -14.78 -15.51
CA LYS A 629 -28.77 -16.05 -16.20
C LYS A 629 -27.77 -16.43 -17.29
N THR A 630 -27.26 -15.44 -18.01
CA THR A 630 -26.38 -15.66 -19.18
C THR A 630 -24.93 -15.39 -18.86
N PHE A 631 -24.65 -14.80 -17.68
CA PHE A 631 -23.33 -14.37 -17.23
C PHE A 631 -22.66 -13.33 -18.13
N ALA A 632 -23.39 -12.77 -19.09
CA ALA A 632 -22.89 -11.73 -19.98
C ALA A 632 -22.50 -10.48 -19.18
N VAL A 633 -21.30 -9.96 -19.44
CA VAL A 633 -20.81 -8.74 -18.80
C VAL A 633 -21.37 -7.49 -19.47
N THR A 634 -21.73 -6.48 -18.69
CA THR A 634 -22.14 -5.16 -19.17
C THR A 634 -21.42 -4.08 -18.38
N THR A 635 -20.84 -3.11 -19.08
CA THR A 635 -20.24 -1.93 -18.45
C THR A 635 -21.35 -1.06 -17.83
N VAL A 636 -21.16 -0.69 -16.56
CA VAL A 636 -22.05 0.21 -15.80
C VAL A 636 -21.46 1.61 -15.80
N VAL A 637 -20.18 1.74 -15.45
CA VAL A 637 -19.42 3.00 -15.51
C VAL A 637 -18.07 2.74 -16.14
N ALA A 638 -17.86 3.25 -17.36
CA ALA A 638 -16.55 3.30 -17.99
C ALA A 638 -15.69 4.41 -17.37
N GLY A 639 -14.36 4.21 -17.36
CA GLY A 639 -13.42 5.19 -16.79
C GLY A 639 -13.73 5.46 -15.32
N ILE A 640 -13.91 4.41 -14.52
CA ILE A 640 -14.06 4.57 -13.09
C ILE A 640 -12.73 5.07 -12.50
N ASN A 641 -11.58 4.50 -12.88
CA ASN A 641 -10.24 5.05 -12.61
C ASN A 641 -10.00 5.43 -11.15
N GLY A 642 -10.45 4.61 -10.22
CA GLY A 642 -10.24 4.85 -8.79
C GLY A 642 -8.76 4.83 -8.42
N ALA A 643 -8.33 5.82 -7.66
CA ALA A 643 -7.00 5.92 -7.10
C ALA A 643 -6.85 4.96 -5.93
N TRP A 644 -6.41 3.73 -6.21
CA TRP A 644 -6.30 2.67 -5.22
C TRP A 644 -4.85 2.22 -5.02
N TYR A 645 -4.38 2.19 -3.78
CA TYR A 645 -3.07 1.64 -3.45
C TYR A 645 -3.10 0.10 -3.33
N SER A 646 -4.22 -0.48 -2.88
CA SER A 646 -4.41 -1.94 -2.70
C SER A 646 -5.03 -2.66 -3.91
N GLY A 647 -5.41 -1.92 -4.95
CA GLY A 647 -6.29 -2.39 -6.03
C GLY A 647 -7.73 -1.92 -5.85
N PRO A 648 -8.61 -2.10 -6.85
CA PRO A 648 -9.97 -1.58 -6.85
C PRO A 648 -10.88 -2.24 -5.81
N HIS A 649 -11.65 -1.43 -5.08
CA HIS A 649 -12.66 -1.91 -4.12
C HIS A 649 -14.05 -1.33 -4.41
N VAL A 650 -15.09 -2.07 -4.03
CA VAL A 650 -16.49 -1.64 -4.11
C VAL A 650 -17.26 -2.23 -2.93
N ASN A 651 -18.20 -1.45 -2.38
CA ASN A 651 -19.09 -1.92 -1.32
C ASN A 651 -20.54 -1.48 -1.58
N VAL A 652 -21.50 -2.00 -0.82
CA VAL A 652 -22.94 -1.82 -1.06
C VAL A 652 -23.66 -1.38 0.19
N TYR A 653 -24.45 -0.32 0.09
CA TYR A 653 -25.37 0.07 1.16
C TYR A 653 -26.60 0.79 0.62
N GLY A 654 -27.79 0.47 1.14
CA GLY A 654 -29.05 1.08 0.71
C GLY A 654 -29.39 0.85 -0.78
N GLY A 655 -28.88 -0.23 -1.37
CA GLY A 655 -29.04 -0.51 -2.80
C GLY A 655 -28.16 0.33 -3.73
N ARG A 656 -27.20 1.09 -3.18
CA ARG A 656 -26.20 1.88 -3.91
C ARG A 656 -24.84 1.20 -3.82
N LEU A 657 -24.00 1.42 -4.83
CA LEU A 657 -22.61 0.98 -4.85
C LEU A 657 -21.71 2.16 -4.47
N TYR A 658 -20.66 1.90 -3.71
CA TYR A 658 -19.65 2.89 -3.32
C TYR A 658 -18.27 2.43 -3.76
N THR A 659 -17.55 3.30 -4.46
CA THR A 659 -16.18 3.05 -4.95
C THR A 659 -15.46 4.40 -5.15
N LEU A 660 -14.25 4.39 -5.70
CA LEU A 660 -13.51 5.59 -6.05
C LEU A 660 -13.55 5.87 -7.55
N ARG A 661 -13.62 7.16 -7.89
CA ARG A 661 -13.21 7.70 -9.19
C ARG A 661 -12.17 8.78 -8.97
N ASP A 662 -11.01 8.61 -9.59
CA ASP A 662 -9.80 9.31 -9.17
C ASP A 662 -9.66 9.18 -7.63
N HIS A 663 -9.46 10.27 -6.90
CA HIS A 663 -9.40 10.24 -5.44
C HIS A 663 -10.75 10.51 -4.76
N ASN A 664 -11.84 10.62 -5.52
CA ASN A 664 -13.14 10.95 -5.00
C ASN A 664 -13.96 9.70 -4.72
N LEU A 665 -14.64 9.70 -3.57
CA LEU A 665 -15.68 8.72 -3.29
C LEU A 665 -16.88 8.99 -4.19
N VAL A 666 -17.35 7.97 -4.89
CA VAL A 666 -18.55 8.06 -5.73
C VAL A 666 -19.60 7.06 -5.28
N GLU A 667 -20.86 7.51 -5.31
CA GLU A 667 -22.04 6.67 -5.18
C GLU A 667 -22.57 6.35 -6.58
N VAL A 668 -22.93 5.09 -6.83
CA VAL A 668 -23.55 4.66 -8.09
C VAL A 668 -24.91 4.02 -7.81
N ASP A 669 -25.99 4.60 -8.35
CA ASP A 669 -27.32 4.01 -8.40
C ASP A 669 -27.56 3.38 -9.75
N ASP A 670 -27.44 2.06 -9.83
CA ASP A 670 -27.69 1.30 -11.03
C ASP A 670 -28.92 0.40 -10.86
N ARG A 671 -29.87 0.50 -11.80
CA ARG A 671 -31.15 -0.25 -11.78
C ARG A 671 -31.22 -1.19 -12.98
N PRO A 672 -30.63 -2.39 -12.88
CA PRO A 672 -30.69 -3.37 -13.96
C PRO A 672 -32.15 -3.81 -14.21
N SER A 673 -32.56 -3.86 -15.47
CA SER A 673 -33.75 -4.60 -15.88
C SER A 673 -33.42 -6.10 -15.83
N LEU A 674 -34.06 -6.82 -14.91
CA LEU A 674 -33.83 -8.25 -14.66
C LEU A 674 -34.68 -9.18 -15.54
#